data_AF-A0A1I4MGM0-F1
#
_entry.id   AF-A0A1I4MGM0-F1
#
_cell.length_a   1.000
_cell.length_b   1.000
_cell.length_c   1.000
_cell.angle_alpha   90.00
_cell.angle_beta   90.00
_cell.angle_gamma   90.00
#
_symmetry.space_group_name_H-M   'P 1'
#
loop_
_entity.id
_entity.type
_entity.pdbx_description
1 polymer ?
#
loop_
_entity_poly.entity_id
_entity_poly.type
_entity_poly.pdbx_seq_one_letter_code
_entity_poly.pdbx_strand_id
1 'polypeptide(L)'
;MMSVQRVGACLVWLLLLNQGLMLSAFAAPGDQIKDLPLKEAVQLGIKNSQEIRDARSEITKKNAELVQAQYAVQSEDAKDSSLFAKPRNLSKDLQIRLKVPEARKQQLVANEALRSKTLSVQYEMEKLYGNALQGLLAENAAQKKLDAAKVQLESIRNKQKFGLADQAARDQAEKGLEQAASSLKLAQLSYKSSLLALGDKVGMDLQGGVKLSYIQDYGDLNQAMLEKYSATAQKTNLSLLQDREDRRIADMKVDVSRKLYASKFGEARMRVIESMYKAKDIDYELFMAGYEATLAGIQRDWEGFMWLAIFPIPKVLLQGEYDGIRYFDDIRQSLPISMMDQNKAVLKEKESLKNVVLSIRQSYLDAKGAEEAYAQSLRDRDKAAAAVAAAAQKAKLGFMKAEELQLVLDAKDQAELMALNSWISYKQALGKLNVDTGGAVEPTYKVGILPYRDIDDGLAKINPSEPEAKGPGGSWSIKPKIGTLVSEFSLKVDKKLDVTDYALFTTEGNQIGKKEPIQKPLSDLSILFSDPEGIRVILYRDMEIVAESIPEGYGAAGTLKLDPPGEFAAKPAVTGAVVASKKGEATVDGGTTLMIGTYRIALDALTPELHTAAKGTMAESGQGILVKSELTGGVWVSADQVLNLQAMENPKGNAVIGPEKLAALKLTVDVGPNGQLAPLLTAAQMNMELETLKKEQEQLKLDKEKALAANKAADTLLLSIKLKEAETKSILLQTLLSDNQAVAIKQIALLNNPEALAKQLEADAAAAGGPQNDGSGAGTGGAAAGGSNGANNPDATGVGAGAGTSTGASDAIKQAELEQRQQELEKKVRQAIASGDTQTAELQLASLMDTASRLAVSDRGSDESIKALQSALIQLQDAQQAAQVQKDTGRIEQLQGSITSLNFMLLTVQKESLFAKLDTINGLSAKLLKDAQGNLSAMAQLPPALAGQLEKESRQTLAQIGRIELGKYTPEQMQELTAATVEIEQSWGERARIFPVESVISPNLIVFFPAPPVIINEKVFLPVRPVSEAFGAMVMWDEEQQSVTISQDRTTIVCRIDNQVGYVNGEPVDLDTKPVMIAGRTYVPLRFVAEMLDMQIDWDNGTKTIRISAE
;
A
#
# COMPACT_ATOMS: atom_id res chain seq x y z
N MET A 1 50.20 -34.73 -30.42
CA MET A 1 49.45 -35.38 -31.52
C MET A 1 47.98 -35.34 -31.13
N MET A 2 47.27 -34.26 -31.45
CA MET A 2 46.54 -33.96 -32.69
C MET A 2 45.06 -34.38 -32.58
N SER A 3 44.17 -33.40 -32.85
CA SER A 3 42.69 -33.44 -32.83
C SER A 3 42.08 -33.73 -31.46
N VAL A 4 41.44 -32.79 -30.75
CA VAL A 4 40.24 -32.04 -31.14
C VAL A 4 40.28 -30.64 -30.49
N GLN A 5 40.74 -29.66 -31.26
CA GLN A 5 40.65 -28.23 -30.98
C GLN A 5 39.99 -27.62 -32.22
N ARG A 6 38.65 -27.47 -32.22
CA ARG A 6 37.85 -26.64 -33.15
C ARG A 6 36.35 -26.93 -32.98
N VAL A 7 35.75 -26.48 -31.87
CA VAL A 7 34.30 -26.12 -31.80
C VAL A 7 34.06 -24.98 -30.78
N GLY A 8 34.94 -24.76 -29.80
CA GLY A 8 34.74 -23.72 -28.76
C GLY A 8 35.10 -22.26 -29.10
N ALA A 9 35.23 -21.87 -30.37
CA ALA A 9 35.73 -20.53 -30.74
C ALA A 9 34.72 -19.62 -31.49
N CYS A 10 33.47 -20.06 -31.72
CA CYS A 10 32.47 -19.25 -32.45
C CYS A 10 31.43 -18.54 -31.58
N LEU A 11 31.36 -18.78 -30.26
CA LEU A 11 30.39 -18.09 -29.37
C LEU A 11 30.96 -16.90 -28.59
N VAL A 12 32.27 -16.66 -28.66
CA VAL A 12 32.94 -15.54 -27.96
C VAL A 12 33.17 -14.34 -28.89
N TRP A 13 32.92 -14.48 -30.20
CA TRP A 13 33.18 -13.43 -31.20
C TRP A 13 31.93 -12.65 -31.67
N LEU A 14 30.73 -13.00 -31.22
CA LEU A 14 29.48 -12.27 -31.54
C LEU A 14 29.06 -11.25 -30.46
N LEU A 15 29.83 -11.12 -29.38
CA LEU A 15 29.63 -10.13 -28.31
C LEU A 15 30.51 -8.88 -28.44
N LEU A 16 31.27 -8.74 -29.53
CA LEU A 16 32.20 -7.62 -29.76
C LEU A 16 31.93 -6.79 -31.04
N LEU A 17 30.80 -7.00 -31.71
CA LEU A 17 30.40 -6.23 -32.90
C LEU A 17 29.07 -5.50 -32.68
N ASN A 18 29.07 -4.54 -31.77
CA ASN A 18 28.22 -3.36 -31.87
C ASN A 18 28.93 -2.14 -31.25
N GLN A 19 30.17 -1.93 -31.67
CA GLN A 19 30.96 -0.72 -31.39
C GLN A 19 30.96 0.11 -32.68
N GLY A 20 30.06 1.07 -32.74
CA GLY A 20 29.89 1.92 -33.91
C GLY A 20 28.98 3.11 -33.65
N LEU A 21 29.07 3.73 -32.46
CA LEU A 21 28.48 5.04 -32.19
C LEU A 21 29.41 5.79 -31.23
N MET A 22 30.20 6.70 -31.81
CA MET A 22 30.95 7.82 -31.22
C MET A 22 31.26 7.72 -29.72
N LEU A 23 32.43 7.16 -29.38
CA LEU A 23 33.09 7.51 -28.12
C LEU A 23 33.66 8.94 -28.26
N SER A 24 33.00 9.92 -27.65
CA SER A 24 33.69 11.14 -27.23
C SER A 24 34.72 10.79 -26.15
N ALA A 25 35.89 11.40 -26.26
CA ALA A 25 37.04 11.15 -25.39
C ALA A 25 36.68 11.25 -23.89
N PHE A 26 37.12 10.25 -23.12
CA PHE A 26 37.00 10.21 -21.67
C PHE A 26 37.72 11.39 -21.04
N ALA A 27 36.98 12.18 -20.27
CA ALA A 27 37.52 13.19 -19.38
C ALA A 27 37.99 12.52 -18.07
N ALA A 28 39.16 12.94 -17.55
CA ALA A 28 39.72 12.43 -16.30
C ALA A 28 38.87 12.84 -15.07
N PRO A 29 39.04 12.23 -13.88
CA PRO A 29 38.32 12.65 -12.68
C PRO A 29 38.72 14.09 -12.34
N GLY A 30 37.81 15.03 -12.58
CA GLY A 30 38.05 16.47 -12.43
C GLY A 30 37.55 17.34 -13.58
N ASP A 31 37.22 16.76 -14.73
CA ASP A 31 36.60 17.53 -15.82
C ASP A 31 35.08 17.69 -15.59
N GLN A 32 34.64 18.94 -15.50
CA GLN A 32 33.23 19.30 -15.38
C GLN A 32 32.47 18.89 -16.66
N ILE A 33 31.63 17.86 -16.57
CA ILE A 33 30.71 17.51 -17.65
C ILE A 33 29.76 18.71 -17.86
N LYS A 34 29.83 19.33 -19.04
CA LYS A 34 29.01 20.49 -19.39
C LYS A 34 27.58 20.12 -19.80
N ASP A 35 27.41 18.97 -20.46
CA ASP A 35 26.11 18.44 -20.90
C ASP A 35 25.98 16.98 -20.44
N LEU A 36 24.94 16.65 -19.68
CA LEU A 36 24.67 15.29 -19.21
C LEU A 36 23.37 14.80 -19.86
N PRO A 37 23.41 13.90 -20.86
CA PRO A 37 22.22 13.30 -21.45
C PRO A 37 21.67 12.18 -20.55
N LEU A 38 20.33 11.97 -20.57
CA LEU A 38 19.65 10.94 -19.76
C LEU A 38 20.30 9.55 -19.86
N LYS A 39 20.63 9.11 -21.08
CA LYS A 39 21.23 7.79 -21.32
C LYS A 39 22.59 7.62 -20.62
N GLU A 40 23.39 8.68 -20.60
CA GLU A 40 24.69 8.67 -19.92
C GLU A 40 24.52 8.71 -18.40
N ALA A 41 23.56 9.51 -17.90
CA ALA A 41 23.21 9.50 -16.47
C ALA A 41 22.80 8.11 -15.98
N VAL A 42 21.94 7.40 -16.74
CA VAL A 42 21.54 6.01 -16.44
C VAL A 42 22.75 5.07 -16.43
N GLN A 43 23.65 5.17 -17.43
CA GLN A 43 24.84 4.32 -17.48
C GLN A 43 25.79 4.56 -16.29
N LEU A 44 25.99 5.82 -15.90
CA LEU A 44 26.81 6.17 -14.74
C LEU A 44 26.15 5.70 -13.43
N GLY A 45 24.84 5.86 -13.29
CA GLY A 45 24.08 5.34 -12.15
C GLY A 45 24.20 3.82 -12.01
N ILE A 46 24.05 3.09 -13.11
CA ILE A 46 24.24 1.63 -13.14
C ILE A 46 25.69 1.25 -12.77
N LYS A 47 26.68 1.99 -13.28
CA LYS A 47 28.11 1.74 -13.00
C LYS A 47 28.46 1.96 -11.53
N ASN A 48 27.88 2.98 -10.90
CA ASN A 48 28.20 3.36 -9.53
C ASN A 48 27.32 2.67 -8.48
N SER A 49 26.18 2.09 -8.88
CA SER A 49 25.27 1.35 -8.01
C SER A 49 25.99 0.25 -7.21
N GLN A 50 25.86 0.35 -5.89
CA GLN A 50 26.35 -0.69 -4.97
C GLN A 50 25.53 -1.98 -5.12
N GLU A 51 24.21 -1.87 -5.22
CA GLU A 51 23.30 -3.02 -5.32
C GLU A 51 23.57 -3.90 -6.56
N ILE A 52 23.98 -3.30 -7.68
CA ILE A 52 24.36 -4.00 -8.90
C ILE A 52 25.72 -4.70 -8.73
N ARG A 53 26.67 -4.05 -8.05
CA ARG A 53 27.98 -4.68 -7.72
C ARG A 53 27.79 -5.87 -6.79
N ASP A 54 26.96 -5.73 -5.77
CA ASP A 54 26.65 -6.79 -4.81
C ASP A 54 25.94 -7.96 -5.51
N ALA A 55 24.99 -7.67 -6.41
CA ALA A 55 24.31 -8.70 -7.20
C ALA A 55 25.27 -9.49 -8.12
N ARG A 56 26.26 -8.82 -8.74
CA ARG A 56 27.30 -9.50 -9.55
C ARG A 56 28.23 -10.36 -8.68
N SER A 57 28.56 -9.88 -7.49
CA SER A 57 29.33 -10.65 -6.50
C SER A 57 28.56 -11.91 -6.08
N GLU A 58 27.28 -11.76 -5.78
CA GLU A 58 26.40 -12.87 -5.38
C GLU A 58 26.27 -13.92 -6.50
N ILE A 59 26.15 -13.51 -7.77
CA ILE A 59 26.17 -14.45 -8.90
C ILE A 59 27.48 -15.26 -8.94
N THR A 60 28.62 -14.59 -8.71
CA THR A 60 29.92 -15.27 -8.68
C THR A 60 29.99 -16.30 -7.55
N LYS A 61 29.48 -15.94 -6.37
CA LYS A 61 29.35 -16.83 -5.21
C LYS A 61 28.43 -18.03 -5.51
N LYS A 62 27.24 -17.79 -6.07
CA LYS A 62 26.29 -18.86 -6.44
C LYS A 62 26.79 -19.78 -7.55
N ASN A 63 27.57 -19.26 -8.49
CA ASN A 63 28.26 -20.10 -9.48
C ASN A 63 29.31 -21.01 -8.82
N ALA A 64 30.09 -20.49 -7.86
CA ALA A 64 31.05 -21.29 -7.11
C ALA A 64 30.36 -22.37 -6.24
N GLU A 65 29.27 -22.02 -5.55
CA GLU A 65 28.45 -22.96 -4.76
C GLU A 65 27.86 -24.07 -5.65
N LEU A 66 27.39 -23.75 -6.86
CA LEU A 66 26.90 -24.73 -7.81
C LEU A 66 28.00 -25.72 -8.25
N VAL A 67 29.21 -25.21 -8.52
CA VAL A 67 30.37 -26.06 -8.86
C VAL A 67 30.75 -26.96 -7.68
N GLN A 68 30.77 -26.42 -6.46
CA GLN A 68 31.00 -27.20 -5.24
C GLN A 68 29.93 -28.27 -5.01
N ALA A 69 28.66 -27.95 -5.27
CA ALA A 69 27.57 -28.92 -5.20
C ALA A 69 27.77 -30.07 -6.20
N GLN A 70 28.18 -29.77 -7.44
CA GLN A 70 28.47 -30.78 -8.47
C GLN A 70 29.64 -31.68 -8.06
N TYR A 71 30.74 -31.11 -7.57
CA TYR A 71 31.88 -31.89 -7.07
C TYR A 71 31.50 -32.74 -5.85
N ALA A 72 30.68 -32.22 -4.93
CA ALA A 72 30.23 -32.97 -3.78
C ALA A 72 29.41 -34.20 -4.18
N VAL A 73 28.50 -34.06 -5.16
CA VAL A 73 27.73 -35.21 -5.69
C VAL A 73 28.66 -36.21 -6.40
N GLN A 74 29.56 -35.74 -7.27
CA GLN A 74 30.52 -36.63 -7.97
C GLN A 74 31.44 -37.38 -6.99
N SER A 75 31.90 -36.73 -5.93
CA SER A 75 32.73 -37.36 -4.90
C SER A 75 31.95 -38.41 -4.12
N GLU A 76 30.66 -38.19 -3.85
CA GLU A 76 29.80 -39.16 -3.20
C GLU A 76 29.50 -40.35 -4.12
N ASP A 77 29.22 -40.12 -5.40
CA ASP A 77 29.03 -41.18 -6.40
C ASP A 77 30.29 -42.04 -6.57
N ALA A 78 31.48 -41.43 -6.55
CA ALA A 78 32.75 -42.15 -6.61
C ALA A 78 32.95 -43.05 -5.38
N LYS A 79 32.57 -42.60 -4.18
CA LYS A 79 32.59 -43.42 -2.96
C LYS A 79 31.61 -44.60 -3.05
N ASP A 80 30.44 -44.38 -3.65
CA ASP A 80 29.42 -45.42 -3.82
C ASP A 80 29.81 -46.49 -4.84
N SER A 81 30.64 -46.16 -5.82
CA SER A 81 31.17 -47.11 -6.80
C SER A 81 32.24 -48.06 -6.25
N SER A 82 32.68 -47.87 -5.01
CA SER A 82 33.67 -48.71 -4.34
C SER A 82 33.10 -50.06 -3.89
N LEU A 83 33.91 -51.12 -3.95
CA LEU A 83 33.56 -52.46 -3.44
C LEU A 83 33.24 -52.49 -1.93
N PHE A 84 33.55 -51.42 -1.21
CA PHE A 84 33.31 -51.26 0.23
C PHE A 84 32.33 -50.12 0.55
N ALA A 85 31.49 -49.71 -0.41
CA ALA A 85 30.49 -48.66 -0.20
C ALA A 85 29.53 -49.02 0.94
N LYS A 86 29.34 -48.09 1.88
CA LYS A 86 28.37 -48.24 2.96
C LYS A 86 26.97 -47.85 2.47
N PRO A 87 25.90 -48.56 2.86
CA PRO A 87 24.53 -48.14 2.57
C PRO A 87 24.23 -46.77 3.22
N ARG A 88 23.26 -46.05 2.66
CA ARG A 88 22.81 -44.74 3.17
C ARG A 88 21.38 -44.82 3.65
N ASN A 89 20.99 -43.89 4.53
CA ASN A 89 19.59 -43.67 4.90
C ASN A 89 18.90 -42.73 3.89
N LEU A 90 17.56 -42.65 3.96
CA LEU A 90 16.77 -41.83 3.06
C LEU A 90 17.17 -40.34 3.10
N SER A 91 17.47 -39.79 4.28
CA SER A 91 17.80 -38.38 4.46
C SER A 91 19.04 -37.97 3.66
N LYS A 92 20.09 -38.81 3.70
CA LYS A 92 21.34 -38.54 2.99
C LYS A 92 21.19 -38.70 1.47
N ASP A 93 20.41 -39.69 1.02
CA ASP A 93 20.11 -39.87 -0.41
C ASP A 93 19.30 -38.70 -1.00
N LEU A 94 18.31 -38.19 -0.25
CA LEU A 94 17.55 -37.01 -0.63
C LEU A 94 18.44 -35.76 -0.71
N GLN A 95 19.26 -35.53 0.31
CA GLN A 95 20.16 -34.38 0.37
C GLN A 95 21.13 -34.35 -0.82
N ILE A 96 21.76 -35.48 -1.15
CA ILE A 96 22.71 -35.57 -2.27
C ILE A 96 22.01 -35.27 -3.60
N ARG A 97 20.82 -35.83 -3.82
CA ARG A 97 20.06 -35.68 -5.08
C ARG A 97 19.48 -34.27 -5.27
N LEU A 98 19.13 -33.57 -4.20
CA LEU A 98 18.57 -32.21 -4.25
C LEU A 98 19.65 -31.11 -4.26
N LYS A 99 20.88 -31.41 -3.80
CA LYS A 99 21.98 -30.43 -3.66
C LYS A 99 22.27 -29.62 -4.93
N VAL A 100 22.41 -30.29 -6.09
CA VAL A 100 22.68 -29.60 -7.37
C VAL A 100 21.45 -28.81 -7.88
N PRO A 101 20.23 -29.38 -7.89
CA PRO A 101 19.00 -28.65 -8.21
C PRO A 101 18.79 -27.38 -7.38
N GLU A 102 19.01 -27.44 -6.06
CA GLU A 102 18.87 -26.29 -5.15
C GLU A 102 19.92 -25.22 -5.44
N ALA A 103 21.18 -25.61 -5.64
CA ALA A 103 22.24 -24.67 -6.03
C ALA A 103 21.95 -24.03 -7.41
N ARG A 104 21.39 -24.77 -8.36
CA ARG A 104 20.94 -24.21 -9.66
C ARG A 104 19.81 -23.22 -9.50
N LYS A 105 18.82 -23.50 -8.64
CA LYS A 105 17.75 -22.55 -8.31
C LYS A 105 18.36 -21.24 -7.79
N GLN A 106 19.26 -21.32 -6.81
CA GLN A 106 19.88 -20.12 -6.22
C GLN A 106 20.67 -19.31 -7.26
N GLN A 107 21.38 -19.98 -8.17
CA GLN A 107 22.10 -19.34 -9.27
C GLN A 107 21.15 -18.64 -10.26
N LEU A 108 20.04 -19.29 -10.62
CA LEU A 108 19.02 -18.73 -11.50
C LEU A 108 18.34 -17.50 -10.87
N VAL A 109 17.96 -17.58 -9.59
CA VAL A 109 17.38 -16.46 -8.83
C VAL A 109 18.35 -15.29 -8.73
N ALA A 110 19.65 -15.55 -8.52
CA ALA A 110 20.67 -14.49 -8.48
C ALA A 110 20.83 -13.78 -9.84
N ASN A 111 20.79 -14.53 -10.95
CA ASN A 111 20.85 -13.95 -12.29
C ASN A 111 19.64 -13.03 -12.58
N GLU A 112 18.43 -13.47 -12.24
CA GLU A 112 17.24 -12.64 -12.45
C GLU A 112 17.19 -11.44 -11.49
N ALA A 113 17.67 -11.61 -10.25
CA ALA A 113 17.79 -10.50 -9.30
C ALA A 113 18.72 -9.38 -9.81
N LEU A 114 19.83 -9.71 -10.49
CA LEU A 114 20.68 -8.70 -11.14
C LEU A 114 19.92 -7.92 -12.21
N ARG A 115 19.15 -8.62 -13.07
CA ARG A 115 18.35 -7.98 -14.12
C ARG A 115 17.29 -7.07 -13.51
N SER A 116 16.51 -7.57 -12.55
CA SER A 116 15.47 -6.80 -11.85
C SER A 116 16.06 -5.56 -11.17
N LYS A 117 17.18 -5.69 -10.44
CA LYS A 117 17.89 -4.55 -9.84
C LYS A 117 18.39 -3.54 -10.87
N THR A 118 18.89 -4.01 -12.01
CA THR A 118 19.34 -3.12 -13.10
C THR A 118 18.19 -2.27 -13.65
N LEU A 119 17.03 -2.88 -13.86
CA LEU A 119 15.81 -2.17 -14.31
C LEU A 119 15.32 -1.17 -13.25
N SER A 120 15.34 -1.56 -11.96
CA SER A 120 14.96 -0.66 -10.86
C SER A 120 15.88 0.55 -10.75
N VAL A 121 17.19 0.36 -10.86
CA VAL A 121 18.17 1.46 -10.88
C VAL A 121 17.97 2.35 -12.10
N GLN A 122 17.72 1.77 -13.29
CA GLN A 122 17.41 2.56 -14.48
C GLN A 122 16.18 3.43 -14.28
N TYR A 123 15.09 2.87 -13.76
CA TYR A 123 13.87 3.62 -13.44
C TYR A 123 14.11 4.72 -12.39
N GLU A 124 14.87 4.43 -11.33
CA GLU A 124 15.26 5.42 -10.33
C GLU A 124 16.04 6.59 -10.96
N MET A 125 17.00 6.29 -11.83
CA MET A 125 17.78 7.29 -12.56
C MET A 125 16.90 8.13 -13.49
N GLU A 126 15.99 7.51 -14.24
CA GLU A 126 15.03 8.21 -15.10
C GLU A 126 14.12 9.16 -14.28
N LYS A 127 13.66 8.70 -13.11
CA LYS A 127 12.85 9.51 -12.19
C LYS A 127 13.63 10.71 -11.63
N LEU A 128 14.83 10.49 -11.09
CA LEU A 128 15.67 11.56 -10.56
C LEU A 128 16.04 12.59 -11.63
N TYR A 129 16.35 12.12 -12.83
CA TYR A 129 16.63 12.98 -13.97
C TYR A 129 15.41 13.80 -14.39
N GLY A 130 14.22 13.18 -14.41
CA GLY A 130 12.94 13.85 -14.64
C GLY A 130 12.64 14.94 -13.59
N ASN A 131 12.90 14.66 -12.31
CA ASN A 131 12.73 15.64 -11.23
C ASN A 131 13.69 16.83 -11.38
N ALA A 132 14.95 16.57 -11.74
CA ALA A 132 15.92 17.63 -12.01
C ALA A 132 15.50 18.49 -13.21
N LEU A 133 14.96 17.88 -14.28
CA LEU A 133 14.36 18.60 -15.40
C LEU A 133 13.16 19.47 -14.95
N GLN A 134 12.25 18.94 -14.15
CA GLN A 134 11.11 19.71 -13.61
C GLN A 134 11.58 20.90 -12.76
N GLY A 135 12.60 20.70 -11.91
CA GLY A 135 13.22 21.77 -11.13
C GLY A 135 13.80 22.88 -12.01
N LEU A 136 14.51 22.52 -13.08
CA LEU A 136 15.04 23.48 -14.06
C LEU A 136 13.92 24.27 -14.76
N LEU A 137 12.82 23.61 -15.13
CA LEU A 137 11.67 24.27 -15.75
C LEU A 137 10.97 25.22 -14.78
N ALA A 138 10.82 24.82 -13.52
CA ALA A 138 10.24 25.65 -12.48
C ALA A 138 11.10 26.89 -12.18
N GLU A 139 12.42 26.75 -12.12
CA GLU A 139 13.35 27.89 -11.99
C GLU A 139 13.20 28.86 -13.16
N ASN A 140 13.23 28.37 -14.40
CA ASN A 140 13.05 29.20 -15.59
C ASN A 140 11.70 29.95 -15.60
N ALA A 141 10.62 29.27 -15.19
CA ALA A 141 9.30 29.88 -15.09
C ALA A 141 9.24 30.97 -13.98
N ALA A 142 9.86 30.71 -12.82
CA ALA A 142 9.95 31.69 -11.74
C ALA A 142 10.81 32.90 -12.12
N GLN A 143 11.89 32.69 -12.89
CA GLN A 143 12.73 33.75 -13.42
C GLN A 143 11.95 34.66 -14.39
N LYS A 144 11.19 34.08 -15.33
CA LYS A 144 10.30 34.85 -16.21
C LYS A 144 9.29 35.70 -15.43
N LYS A 145 8.68 35.15 -14.37
CA LYS A 145 7.75 35.88 -13.50
C LYS A 145 8.42 37.05 -12.78
N LEU A 146 9.64 36.85 -12.28
CA LEU A 146 10.43 37.91 -11.66
C LEU A 146 10.72 39.04 -12.65
N ASP A 147 11.13 38.70 -13.87
CA ASP A 147 11.44 39.71 -14.90
C ASP A 147 10.18 40.47 -15.34
N ALA A 148 9.03 39.81 -15.46
CA ALA A 148 7.75 40.47 -15.69
C ALA A 148 7.38 41.43 -14.55
N ALA A 149 7.57 41.03 -13.29
CA ALA A 149 7.31 41.88 -12.13
C ALA A 149 8.23 43.12 -12.08
N LYS A 150 9.50 42.99 -12.51
CA LYS A 150 10.42 44.14 -12.64
C LYS A 150 9.93 45.14 -13.68
N VAL A 151 9.53 44.65 -14.86
CA VAL A 151 9.00 45.50 -15.94
C VAL A 151 7.71 46.21 -15.50
N GLN A 152 6.82 45.51 -14.78
CA GLN A 152 5.59 46.09 -14.25
C GLN A 152 5.88 47.19 -13.22
N LEU A 153 6.82 46.97 -12.30
CA LEU A 153 7.24 47.97 -11.32
C LEU A 153 7.85 49.21 -12.00
N GLU A 154 8.70 49.04 -13.01
CA GLU A 154 9.27 50.16 -13.77
C GLU A 154 8.18 50.96 -14.50
N SER A 155 7.20 50.28 -15.10
CA SER A 155 6.04 50.92 -15.74
C SER A 155 5.26 51.77 -14.74
N ILE A 156 4.97 51.25 -13.54
CA ILE A 156 4.25 51.98 -12.48
C ILE A 156 5.09 53.15 -11.96
N ARG A 157 6.40 52.97 -11.75
CA ARG A 157 7.32 54.07 -11.38
C ARG A 157 7.33 55.18 -12.43
N ASN A 158 7.29 54.85 -13.71
CA ASN A 158 7.21 55.84 -14.77
C ASN A 158 5.84 56.53 -14.80
N LYS A 159 4.72 55.83 -14.61
CA LYS A 159 3.38 56.44 -14.49
C LYS A 159 3.26 57.38 -13.28
N GLN A 160 3.89 57.03 -12.15
CA GLN A 160 3.99 57.90 -10.98
C GLN A 160 4.66 59.25 -11.31
N LYS A 161 5.72 59.27 -12.12
CA LYS A 161 6.40 60.52 -12.54
C LYS A 161 5.47 61.49 -13.28
N PHE A 162 4.40 60.97 -13.90
CA PHE A 162 3.41 61.77 -14.63
C PHE A 162 2.07 61.94 -13.87
N GLY A 163 2.01 61.54 -12.59
CA GLY A 163 0.79 61.63 -11.78
C GLY A 163 -0.33 60.65 -12.18
N LEU A 164 0.00 59.61 -12.94
CA LEU A 164 -0.95 58.62 -13.48
C LEU A 164 -1.06 57.35 -12.63
N ALA A 165 -0.34 57.26 -11.52
CA ALA A 165 -0.39 56.16 -10.56
C ALA A 165 -0.15 56.70 -9.13
N ASP A 166 -0.80 56.10 -8.14
CA ASP A 166 -0.67 56.48 -6.74
C ASP A 166 0.43 55.66 -6.01
N GLN A 167 0.65 55.97 -4.74
CA GLN A 167 1.64 55.27 -3.93
C GLN A 167 1.24 53.80 -3.65
N ALA A 168 -0.06 53.56 -3.46
CA ALA A 168 -0.59 52.21 -3.22
C ALA A 168 -0.31 51.25 -4.40
N ALA A 169 -0.46 51.71 -5.64
CA ALA A 169 -0.15 50.91 -6.82
C ALA A 169 1.34 50.53 -6.91
N ARG A 170 2.24 51.39 -6.44
CA ARG A 170 3.68 51.09 -6.36
C ARG A 170 3.97 50.09 -5.26
N ASP A 171 3.42 50.29 -4.06
CA ASP A 171 3.65 49.38 -2.93
C ASP A 171 3.13 47.97 -3.25
N GLN A 172 2.01 47.86 -3.97
CA GLN A 172 1.48 46.58 -4.46
C GLN A 172 2.42 45.92 -5.49
N ALA A 173 3.01 46.69 -6.40
CA ALA A 173 3.97 46.18 -7.38
C ALA A 173 5.32 45.77 -6.76
N GLU A 174 5.79 46.50 -5.75
CA GLU A 174 6.99 46.15 -4.98
C GLU A 174 6.76 44.84 -4.19
N LYS A 175 5.59 44.68 -3.56
CA LYS A 175 5.20 43.41 -2.91
C LYS A 175 5.14 42.24 -3.90
N GLY A 176 4.59 42.47 -5.11
CA GLY A 176 4.54 41.45 -6.17
C GLY A 176 5.94 41.03 -6.64
N LEU A 177 6.88 41.98 -6.76
CA LEU A 177 8.28 41.70 -7.08
C LEU A 177 8.96 40.88 -5.97
N GLU A 178 8.73 41.21 -4.70
CA GLU A 178 9.28 40.49 -3.55
C GLU A 178 8.76 39.03 -3.48
N GLN A 179 7.47 38.84 -3.76
CA GLN A 179 6.88 37.50 -3.89
C GLN A 179 7.50 36.70 -5.03
N ALA A 180 7.68 37.33 -6.20
CA ALA A 180 8.32 36.68 -7.35
C ALA A 180 9.78 36.30 -7.05
N ALA A 181 10.55 37.17 -6.38
CA ALA A 181 11.93 36.90 -5.98
C ALA A 181 12.02 35.75 -4.97
N SER A 182 11.09 35.70 -4.01
CA SER A 182 11.00 34.60 -3.04
C SER A 182 10.68 33.27 -3.73
N SER A 183 9.75 33.28 -4.71
CA SER A 183 9.39 32.08 -5.49
C SER A 183 10.56 31.55 -6.32
N LEU A 184 11.37 32.43 -6.91
CA LEU A 184 12.59 32.04 -7.64
C LEU A 184 13.60 31.37 -6.72
N LYS A 185 13.84 31.94 -5.53
CA LYS A 185 14.79 31.37 -4.57
C LYS A 185 14.36 29.97 -4.13
N LEU A 186 13.07 29.74 -3.92
CA LEU A 186 12.52 28.41 -3.62
C LEU A 186 12.71 27.43 -4.78
N ALA A 187 12.43 27.86 -6.01
CA ALA A 187 12.63 27.03 -7.20
C ALA A 187 14.12 26.65 -7.39
N GLN A 188 15.04 27.59 -7.15
CA GLN A 188 16.49 27.34 -7.18
C GLN A 188 16.94 26.31 -6.15
N LEU A 189 16.44 26.41 -4.92
CA LEU A 189 16.75 25.44 -3.86
C LEU A 189 16.21 24.05 -4.19
N SER A 190 14.98 23.96 -4.72
CA SER A 190 14.38 22.70 -5.15
C SER A 190 15.14 22.06 -6.32
N TYR A 191 15.55 22.86 -7.31
CA TYR A 191 16.38 22.37 -8.42
C TYR A 191 17.75 21.89 -7.94
N LYS A 192 18.42 22.66 -7.08
CA LYS A 192 19.71 22.28 -6.48
C LYS A 192 19.61 20.98 -5.68
N SER A 193 18.54 20.78 -4.91
CA SER A 193 18.26 19.54 -4.20
C SER A 193 18.10 18.35 -5.16
N SER A 194 17.41 18.56 -6.29
CA SER A 194 17.23 17.53 -7.31
C SER A 194 18.55 17.16 -8.01
N LEU A 195 19.41 18.14 -8.27
CA LEU A 195 20.75 17.91 -8.81
C LEU A 195 21.68 17.18 -7.84
N LEU A 196 21.54 17.44 -6.54
CA LEU A 196 22.24 16.70 -5.49
C LEU A 196 21.87 15.23 -5.50
N ALA A 197 20.58 14.92 -5.45
CA ALA A 197 20.09 13.55 -5.47
C ALA A 197 20.53 12.78 -6.75
N LEU A 198 20.51 13.45 -7.91
CA LEU A 198 21.02 12.88 -9.15
C LEU A 198 22.55 12.71 -9.11
N GLY A 199 23.28 13.70 -8.63
CA GLY A 199 24.75 13.71 -8.52
C GLY A 199 25.28 12.61 -7.62
N ASP A 200 24.60 12.34 -6.50
CA ASP A 200 24.94 11.26 -5.58
C ASP A 200 24.90 9.89 -6.26
N LYS A 201 23.88 9.64 -7.11
CA LYS A 201 23.74 8.39 -7.85
C LYS A 201 24.71 8.28 -9.03
N VAL A 202 24.98 9.39 -9.72
CA VAL A 202 25.92 9.47 -10.84
C VAL A 202 27.38 9.52 -10.36
N GLY A 203 27.63 9.78 -9.07
CA GLY A 203 28.96 9.89 -8.47
C GLY A 203 29.72 11.16 -8.89
N MET A 204 29.01 12.26 -9.15
CA MET A 204 29.56 13.52 -9.64
C MET A 204 28.86 14.72 -9.00
N ASP A 205 29.58 15.82 -8.77
CA ASP A 205 28.96 17.07 -8.34
C ASP A 205 28.33 17.79 -9.55
N LEU A 206 26.99 17.83 -9.57
CA LEU A 206 26.22 18.47 -10.64
C LEU A 206 25.79 19.91 -10.30
N GLN A 207 26.14 20.43 -9.11
CA GLN A 207 25.70 21.76 -8.67
C GLN A 207 26.39 22.91 -9.42
N GLY A 208 27.54 22.64 -10.06
CA GLY A 208 28.38 23.64 -10.75
C GLY A 208 27.84 24.16 -12.09
N GLY A 209 26.63 23.77 -12.50
CA GLY A 209 26.03 24.16 -13.77
C GLY A 209 26.20 23.06 -14.82
N VAL A 210 25.26 22.13 -14.85
CA VAL A 210 25.20 21.02 -15.83
C VAL A 210 23.97 21.21 -16.70
N LYS A 211 24.16 21.15 -18.02
CA LYS A 211 23.04 21.18 -18.96
C LYS A 211 22.42 19.79 -19.08
N LEU A 212 21.19 19.67 -18.58
CA LEU A 212 20.39 18.45 -18.72
C LEU A 212 19.78 18.42 -20.13
N SER A 213 20.16 17.42 -20.93
CA SER A 213 19.60 17.20 -22.26
C SER A 213 18.76 15.92 -22.31
N TYR A 214 17.65 15.97 -23.04
CA TYR A 214 16.76 14.83 -23.20
C TYR A 214 16.38 14.65 -24.67
N ILE A 215 16.15 13.40 -25.03
CA ILE A 215 15.57 13.01 -26.30
C ILE A 215 14.21 12.45 -25.96
N GLN A 216 13.15 13.05 -26.51
CA GLN A 216 11.81 12.50 -26.33
C GLN A 216 11.72 11.15 -27.03
N ASP A 217 11.16 10.19 -26.33
CA ASP A 217 10.83 8.86 -26.83
C ASP A 217 9.46 8.43 -26.29
N TYR A 218 8.91 7.38 -26.91
CA TYR A 218 7.63 6.80 -26.53
C TYR A 218 7.64 5.27 -26.70
N GLY A 219 6.81 4.58 -25.92
CA GLY A 219 6.68 3.13 -25.96
C GLY A 219 5.50 2.67 -26.81
N ASP A 220 5.50 1.40 -27.23
CA ASP A 220 4.34 0.80 -27.89
C ASP A 220 3.35 0.28 -26.84
N LEU A 221 2.33 1.07 -26.54
CA LEU A 221 1.28 0.68 -25.60
C LEU A 221 0.06 0.09 -26.33
N ASN A 222 0.19 -0.63 -27.45
CA ASN A 222 -0.97 -1.30 -28.03
C ASN A 222 -1.51 -2.41 -27.09
N GLN A 223 -2.84 -2.56 -26.99
CA GLN A 223 -3.46 -3.64 -26.23
C GLN A 223 -2.98 -5.04 -26.67
N ALA A 224 -2.74 -5.24 -27.96
CA ALA A 224 -2.19 -6.50 -28.48
C ALA A 224 -0.81 -6.85 -27.87
N MET A 225 -0.08 -5.85 -27.35
CA MET A 225 1.21 -6.06 -26.70
C MET A 225 1.07 -6.44 -25.22
N LEU A 226 -0.09 -6.24 -24.59
CA LEU A 226 -0.32 -6.57 -23.18
C LEU A 226 -0.10 -8.06 -22.89
N GLU A 227 -0.51 -8.94 -23.80
CA GLU A 227 -0.24 -10.39 -23.69
C GLU A 227 1.26 -10.68 -23.73
N LYS A 228 2.00 -10.01 -24.61
CA LYS A 228 3.45 -10.17 -24.75
C LYS A 228 4.21 -9.65 -23.52
N TYR A 229 3.77 -8.52 -22.98
CA TYR A 229 4.28 -7.95 -21.73
C TYR A 229 4.02 -8.90 -20.57
N SER A 230 2.78 -9.39 -20.44
CA SER A 230 2.40 -10.37 -19.41
C SER A 230 3.19 -11.66 -19.53
N ALA A 231 3.39 -12.19 -20.75
CA ALA A 231 4.13 -13.43 -20.98
C ALA A 231 5.62 -13.30 -20.65
N THR A 232 6.21 -12.12 -20.87
CA THR A 232 7.61 -11.86 -20.49
C THR A 232 7.74 -11.75 -18.98
N ALA A 233 6.89 -10.93 -18.36
CA ALA A 233 6.87 -10.72 -16.92
C ALA A 233 6.66 -12.01 -16.13
N GLN A 234 5.77 -12.90 -16.60
CA GLN A 234 5.57 -14.20 -15.99
C GLN A 234 6.85 -15.05 -15.95
N LYS A 235 7.82 -14.81 -16.84
CA LYS A 235 9.10 -15.54 -16.87
C LYS A 235 10.20 -14.87 -16.05
N THR A 236 10.16 -13.54 -15.94
CA THR A 236 11.23 -12.72 -15.36
C THR A 236 10.90 -12.19 -13.96
N ASN A 237 9.64 -12.22 -13.53
CA ASN A 237 9.26 -11.73 -12.22
C ASN A 237 9.91 -12.59 -11.12
N LEU A 238 10.65 -11.95 -10.21
CA LEU A 238 11.52 -12.61 -9.25
C LEU A 238 10.76 -13.51 -8.25
N SER A 239 9.65 -13.03 -7.69
CA SER A 239 8.88 -13.81 -6.70
C SER A 239 8.18 -15.00 -7.36
N LEU A 240 7.56 -14.78 -8.52
CA LEU A 240 6.95 -15.87 -9.29
C LEU A 240 7.98 -16.90 -9.75
N LEU A 241 9.18 -16.46 -10.15
CA LEU A 241 10.28 -17.35 -10.53
C LEU A 241 10.77 -18.18 -9.34
N GLN A 242 10.91 -17.57 -8.17
CA GLN A 242 11.25 -18.27 -6.93
C GLN A 242 10.20 -19.33 -6.59
N ASP A 243 8.92 -18.97 -6.60
CA ASP A 243 7.82 -19.88 -6.29
C ASP A 243 7.70 -21.02 -7.31
N ARG A 244 7.94 -20.74 -8.60
CA ARG A 244 8.04 -21.77 -9.66
C ARG A 244 9.18 -22.74 -9.43
N GLU A 245 10.36 -22.23 -9.10
CA GLU A 245 11.50 -23.09 -8.80
C GLU A 245 11.29 -23.85 -7.48
N ASP A 246 10.64 -23.27 -6.48
CA ASP A 246 10.26 -23.95 -5.24
C ASP A 246 9.29 -25.09 -5.51
N ARG A 247 8.26 -24.86 -6.34
CA ARG A 247 7.39 -25.92 -6.82
C ARG A 247 8.18 -26.99 -7.57
N ARG A 248 9.10 -26.63 -8.46
CA ARG A 248 9.93 -27.59 -9.21
C ARG A 248 10.79 -28.43 -8.25
N ILE A 249 11.36 -27.83 -7.21
CA ILE A 249 12.13 -28.56 -6.19
C ILE A 249 11.21 -29.46 -5.35
N ALA A 250 10.01 -29.03 -5.01
CA ALA A 250 9.03 -29.85 -4.30
C ALA A 250 8.55 -31.04 -5.14
N ASP A 251 8.26 -30.84 -6.43
CA ASP A 251 7.94 -31.89 -7.41
C ASP A 251 9.08 -32.91 -7.48
N MET A 252 10.33 -32.43 -7.55
CA MET A 252 11.52 -33.28 -7.53
C MET A 252 11.69 -34.04 -6.22
N LYS A 253 11.45 -33.40 -5.08
CA LYS A 253 11.53 -34.03 -3.75
C LYS A 253 10.52 -35.18 -3.64
N VAL A 254 9.30 -35.00 -4.15
CA VAL A 254 8.29 -36.07 -4.23
C VAL A 254 8.74 -37.19 -5.16
N ASP A 255 9.21 -36.89 -6.37
CA ASP A 255 9.64 -37.88 -7.35
C ASP A 255 10.86 -38.69 -6.86
N VAL A 256 11.85 -38.01 -6.27
CA VAL A 256 13.04 -38.66 -5.70
C VAL A 256 12.66 -39.52 -4.51
N SER A 257 11.86 -39.02 -3.57
CA SER A 257 11.35 -39.81 -2.44
C SER A 257 10.63 -41.06 -2.93
N ARG A 258 9.73 -40.93 -3.90
CA ARG A 258 8.97 -42.06 -4.46
C ARG A 258 9.88 -43.12 -5.09
N LYS A 259 10.86 -42.69 -5.89
CA LYS A 259 11.84 -43.59 -6.52
C LYS A 259 12.73 -44.30 -5.49
N LEU A 260 13.15 -43.61 -4.43
CA LEU A 260 13.93 -44.22 -3.35
C LEU A 260 13.11 -45.27 -2.60
N TYR A 261 11.82 -45.00 -2.32
CA TYR A 261 10.92 -45.98 -1.71
C TYR A 261 10.71 -47.20 -2.62
N ALA A 262 10.47 -46.99 -3.92
CA ALA A 262 10.33 -48.09 -4.89
C ALA A 262 11.62 -48.90 -5.05
N SER A 263 12.78 -48.24 -5.05
CA SER A 263 14.08 -48.90 -5.07
C SER A 263 14.34 -49.73 -3.82
N LYS A 264 13.89 -49.28 -2.64
CA LYS A 264 14.13 -49.99 -1.37
C LYS A 264 13.18 -51.15 -1.12
N PHE A 265 11.89 -51.04 -1.47
CA PHE A 265 10.88 -52.08 -1.17
C PHE A 265 10.34 -52.82 -2.38
N GLY A 266 10.72 -52.43 -3.59
CA GLY A 266 10.23 -53.01 -4.84
C GLY A 266 8.94 -52.39 -5.35
N GLU A 267 8.83 -52.30 -6.68
CA GLU A 267 7.72 -51.65 -7.38
C GLU A 267 6.34 -52.27 -7.07
N ALA A 268 6.29 -53.59 -6.83
CA ALA A 268 5.04 -54.28 -6.52
C ALA A 268 4.38 -53.76 -5.23
N ARG A 269 5.17 -53.44 -4.20
CA ARG A 269 4.66 -52.92 -2.92
C ARG A 269 4.27 -51.45 -3.02
N MET A 270 5.02 -50.69 -3.82
CA MET A 270 4.75 -49.27 -4.05
C MET A 270 3.60 -49.02 -5.03
N ARG A 271 3.04 -50.05 -5.67
CA ARG A 271 1.99 -49.92 -6.69
C ARG A 271 0.76 -49.15 -6.23
N VAL A 272 0.33 -49.33 -4.98
CA VAL A 272 -0.83 -48.64 -4.41
C VAL A 272 -0.54 -47.13 -4.32
N ILE A 273 0.59 -46.76 -3.72
CA ILE A 273 1.06 -45.38 -3.59
C ILE A 273 1.28 -44.73 -4.97
N GLU A 274 1.89 -45.46 -5.92
CA GLU A 274 2.09 -45.02 -7.31
C GLU A 274 0.78 -44.80 -8.06
N SER A 275 -0.24 -45.64 -7.82
CA SER A 275 -1.55 -45.48 -8.45
C SER A 275 -2.32 -44.27 -7.91
N MET A 276 -2.21 -44.00 -6.61
CA MET A 276 -2.83 -42.83 -5.95
C MET A 276 -2.16 -41.53 -6.39
N TYR A 277 -0.83 -41.54 -6.58
CA TYR A 277 -0.10 -40.38 -7.11
C TYR A 277 -0.48 -40.02 -8.56
N LYS A 278 -0.82 -41.01 -9.40
CA LYS A 278 -1.25 -40.79 -10.79
C LYS A 278 -2.69 -40.27 -10.90
N ALA A 279 -3.44 -40.24 -9.81
CA ALA A 279 -4.77 -39.67 -9.78
C ALA A 279 -4.71 -38.14 -9.91
N LYS A 280 -5.67 -37.55 -10.62
CA LYS A 280 -5.69 -36.10 -10.92
C LYS A 280 -5.97 -35.26 -9.67
N ASP A 281 -6.71 -35.82 -8.71
CA ASP A 281 -7.02 -35.24 -7.40
C ASP A 281 -6.63 -36.26 -6.32
N ILE A 282 -5.66 -35.91 -5.47
CA ILE A 282 -5.16 -36.78 -4.41
C ILE A 282 -5.99 -36.52 -3.15
N ASP A 283 -6.86 -37.46 -2.79
CA ASP A 283 -7.51 -37.49 -1.48
C ASP A 283 -6.45 -37.83 -0.42
N TYR A 284 -6.16 -36.88 0.47
CA TYR A 284 -5.12 -37.02 1.49
C TYR A 284 -5.43 -38.13 2.50
N GLU A 285 -6.70 -38.30 2.90
CA GLU A 285 -7.09 -39.34 3.84
C GLU A 285 -6.94 -40.72 3.19
N LEU A 286 -7.38 -40.87 1.94
CA LEU A 286 -7.23 -42.09 1.17
C LEU A 286 -5.74 -42.42 0.90
N PHE A 287 -4.94 -41.39 0.60
CA PHE A 287 -3.51 -41.52 0.41
C PHE A 287 -2.81 -41.97 1.69
N MET A 288 -3.10 -41.33 2.83
CA MET A 288 -2.51 -41.69 4.12
C MET A 288 -2.93 -43.09 4.57
N ALA A 289 -4.18 -43.47 4.37
CA ALA A 289 -4.65 -44.83 4.65
C ALA A 289 -3.90 -45.88 3.81
N GLY A 290 -3.72 -45.62 2.50
CA GLY A 290 -2.93 -46.48 1.61
C GLY A 290 -1.44 -46.52 1.98
N TYR A 291 -0.89 -45.39 2.39
CA TYR A 291 0.50 -45.23 2.84
C TYR A 291 0.78 -46.02 4.11
N GLU A 292 -0.04 -45.83 5.14
CA GLU A 292 0.06 -46.54 6.41
C GLU A 292 -0.14 -48.05 6.25
N ALA A 293 -1.10 -48.47 5.43
CA ALA A 293 -1.29 -49.88 5.10
C ALA A 293 -0.04 -50.49 4.43
N THR A 294 0.61 -49.74 3.54
CA THR A 294 1.85 -50.17 2.87
C THR A 294 3.00 -50.30 3.89
N LEU A 295 3.16 -49.32 4.78
CA LEU A 295 4.17 -49.37 5.85
C LEU A 295 3.93 -50.52 6.83
N ALA A 296 2.69 -50.76 7.22
CA ALA A 296 2.31 -51.88 8.09
C ALA A 296 2.60 -53.24 7.43
N GLY A 297 2.40 -53.34 6.10
CA GLY A 297 2.78 -54.52 5.33
C GLY A 297 4.29 -54.79 5.36
N ILE A 298 5.10 -53.73 5.19
CA ILE A 298 6.57 -53.83 5.27
C ILE A 298 7.03 -54.23 6.68
N GLN A 299 6.41 -53.68 7.72
CA GLN A 299 6.72 -54.01 9.11
C GLN A 299 6.44 -55.49 9.42
N ARG A 300 5.31 -56.02 8.93
CA ARG A 300 4.89 -57.41 9.16
C ARG A 300 5.85 -58.46 8.60
N ASP A 301 6.61 -58.15 7.55
CA ASP A 301 7.60 -59.10 6.99
C ASP A 301 8.77 -59.38 7.93
N TRP A 302 9.07 -58.41 8.79
CA TRP A 302 10.12 -58.47 9.81
C TRP A 302 9.60 -59.01 11.16
N GLU A 303 8.30 -59.26 11.27
CA GLU A 303 7.68 -59.88 12.44
C GLU A 303 7.85 -61.43 12.39
N GLY A 304 7.99 -62.04 13.57
CA GLY A 304 8.17 -63.48 13.74
C GLY A 304 9.62 -63.96 13.76
N PHE A 305 9.80 -65.28 13.67
CA PHE A 305 11.08 -65.96 13.84
C PHE A 305 11.53 -66.60 12.53
N MET A 306 12.83 -66.54 12.25
CA MET A 306 13.49 -67.34 11.21
C MET A 306 14.17 -68.54 11.87
N TRP A 307 14.11 -69.69 11.23
CA TRP A 307 14.77 -70.90 11.70
C TRP A 307 16.18 -71.00 11.13
N LEU A 308 17.20 -70.99 12.00
CA LEU A 308 18.58 -71.28 11.64
C LEU A 308 18.97 -72.63 12.25
N ALA A 309 18.95 -73.67 11.42
CA ALA A 309 19.09 -75.08 11.79
C ALA A 309 18.05 -75.58 12.83
N ILE A 310 18.23 -75.30 14.12
CA ILE A 310 17.39 -75.78 15.23
C ILE A 310 17.00 -74.69 16.25
N PHE A 311 17.39 -73.43 16.04
CA PHE A 311 17.02 -72.32 16.94
C PHE A 311 16.21 -71.24 16.21
N PRO A 312 15.06 -70.80 16.77
CA PRO A 312 14.30 -69.68 16.23
C PRO A 312 14.98 -68.36 16.62
N ILE A 313 15.34 -67.55 15.62
CA ILE A 313 15.91 -66.21 15.81
C ILE A 313 14.86 -65.18 15.37
N PRO A 314 14.47 -64.21 16.23
CA PRO A 314 13.60 -63.12 15.81
C PRO A 314 14.13 -62.42 14.56
N LYS A 315 13.32 -62.29 13.52
CA LYS A 315 13.75 -61.64 12.26
C LYS A 315 14.21 -60.19 12.46
N VAL A 316 13.65 -59.49 13.46
CA VAL A 316 14.05 -58.13 13.85
C VAL A 316 15.52 -58.03 14.30
N LEU A 317 16.12 -59.10 14.85
CA LEU A 317 17.53 -59.12 15.22
C LEU A 317 18.47 -59.22 14.01
N LEU A 318 17.95 -59.70 12.88
CA LEU A 318 18.66 -59.76 11.59
C LEU A 318 18.44 -58.49 10.75
N GLN A 319 17.60 -57.57 11.22
CA GLN A 319 17.32 -56.30 10.54
C GLN A 319 18.52 -55.37 10.72
N GLY A 320 19.30 -55.19 9.64
CA GLY A 320 20.38 -54.22 9.60
C GLY A 320 19.88 -52.79 9.83
N GLU A 321 20.81 -51.88 10.13
CA GLU A 321 20.56 -50.44 10.32
C GLU A 321 19.80 -49.79 9.15
N TYR A 322 19.98 -50.34 7.93
CA TYR A 322 19.40 -49.81 6.70
C TYR A 322 18.26 -50.68 6.12
N ASP A 323 17.71 -51.62 6.89
CA ASP A 323 16.70 -52.58 6.40
C ASP A 323 15.30 -52.37 6.99
N GLY A 324 14.26 -52.77 6.24
CA GLY A 324 12.87 -52.59 6.64
C GLY A 324 12.49 -51.12 6.89
N ILE A 325 11.69 -50.87 7.91
CA ILE A 325 11.27 -49.50 8.28
C ILE A 325 12.41 -48.65 8.85
N ARG A 326 13.52 -49.27 9.31
CA ARG A 326 14.69 -48.56 9.87
C ARG A 326 15.41 -47.66 8.87
N TYR A 327 15.32 -47.99 7.57
CA TYR A 327 15.79 -47.13 6.49
C TYR A 327 15.18 -45.72 6.53
N PHE A 328 14.03 -45.57 7.20
CA PHE A 328 13.29 -44.32 7.37
C PHE A 328 13.20 -43.80 8.79
N ASP A 329 13.88 -44.39 9.78
CA ASP A 329 13.67 -44.02 11.20
C ASP A 329 13.86 -42.52 11.45
N ASP A 330 14.70 -41.85 10.64
CA ASP A 330 14.92 -40.39 10.71
C ASP A 330 13.80 -39.55 10.06
N ILE A 331 13.04 -40.08 9.09
CA ILE A 331 12.03 -39.33 8.30
C ILE A 331 10.91 -40.24 7.73
N ARG A 332 10.26 -41.05 8.58
CA ARG A 332 9.17 -41.97 8.19
C ARG A 332 8.01 -41.29 7.45
N GLN A 333 7.78 -39.99 7.64
CA GLN A 333 6.74 -39.22 6.97
C GLN A 333 7.25 -38.41 5.75
N SER A 334 8.46 -38.69 5.25
CA SER A 334 9.10 -37.92 4.17
C SER A 334 8.21 -37.76 2.92
N LEU A 335 7.58 -38.85 2.46
CA LEU A 335 6.74 -38.81 1.25
C LEU A 335 5.46 -37.97 1.46
N PRO A 336 4.63 -38.21 2.51
CA PRO A 336 3.52 -37.32 2.84
C PRO A 336 3.91 -35.84 3.02
N ILE A 337 5.00 -35.55 3.74
CA ILE A 337 5.48 -34.17 3.95
C ILE A 337 5.88 -33.54 2.62
N SER A 338 6.59 -34.27 1.76
CA SER A 338 6.99 -33.78 0.44
C SER A 338 5.76 -33.46 -0.45
N MET A 339 4.69 -34.25 -0.36
CA MET A 339 3.44 -33.96 -1.07
C MET A 339 2.70 -32.75 -0.51
N MET A 340 2.71 -32.56 0.82
CA MET A 340 2.17 -31.35 1.44
C MET A 340 2.95 -30.10 1.01
N ASP A 341 4.28 -30.16 1.01
CA ASP A 341 5.17 -29.09 0.54
C ASP A 341 4.88 -28.76 -0.93
N GLN A 342 4.69 -29.77 -1.77
CA GLN A 342 4.33 -29.63 -3.19
C GLN A 342 2.99 -28.89 -3.35
N ASN A 343 1.95 -29.31 -2.63
CA ASN A 343 0.64 -28.66 -2.70
C ASN A 343 0.69 -27.19 -2.25
N LYS A 344 1.43 -26.90 -1.16
CA LYS A 344 1.67 -25.52 -0.71
C LYS A 344 2.37 -24.70 -1.80
N ALA A 345 3.41 -25.25 -2.43
CA ALA A 345 4.14 -24.57 -3.49
C ALA A 345 3.27 -24.31 -4.73
N VAL A 346 2.36 -25.22 -5.10
CA VAL A 346 1.39 -25.03 -6.20
C VAL A 346 0.42 -23.88 -5.91
N LEU A 347 -0.14 -23.83 -4.69
CA LEU A 347 -1.04 -22.75 -4.29
C LEU A 347 -0.33 -21.39 -4.29
N LYS A 348 0.89 -21.36 -3.74
CA LYS A 348 1.73 -20.16 -3.69
C LYS A 348 2.10 -19.66 -5.09
N GLU A 349 2.49 -20.53 -6.01
CA GLU A 349 2.76 -20.15 -7.41
C GLU A 349 1.51 -19.55 -8.07
N LYS A 350 0.33 -20.14 -7.86
CA LYS A 350 -0.93 -19.65 -8.44
C LYS A 350 -1.30 -18.26 -7.92
N GLU A 351 -1.10 -18.02 -6.63
CA GLU A 351 -1.31 -16.71 -6.01
C GLU A 351 -0.33 -15.67 -6.56
N SER A 352 0.97 -15.99 -6.60
CA SER A 352 2.00 -15.13 -7.17
C SER A 352 1.73 -14.80 -8.64
N LEU A 353 1.29 -15.77 -9.44
CA LEU A 353 0.90 -15.55 -10.85
C LEU A 353 -0.24 -14.54 -10.97
N LYS A 354 -1.29 -14.69 -10.14
CA LYS A 354 -2.42 -13.75 -10.12
C LYS A 354 -1.97 -12.33 -9.76
N ASN A 355 -1.12 -12.20 -8.74
CA ASN A 355 -0.61 -10.90 -8.28
C ASN A 355 0.25 -10.22 -9.36
N VAL A 356 1.10 -10.97 -10.05
CA VAL A 356 1.92 -10.46 -11.16
C VAL A 356 1.03 -9.94 -12.30
N VAL A 357 0.02 -10.71 -12.72
CA VAL A 357 -0.90 -10.29 -13.80
C VAL A 357 -1.67 -9.02 -13.42
N LEU A 358 -2.16 -8.93 -12.18
CA LEU A 358 -2.86 -7.73 -11.69
C LEU A 358 -1.94 -6.51 -11.65
N SER A 359 -0.71 -6.67 -11.16
CA SER A 359 0.28 -5.59 -11.12
C SER A 359 0.60 -5.05 -12.51
N ILE A 360 0.81 -5.92 -13.49
CA ILE A 360 1.11 -5.52 -14.88
C ILE A 360 -0.08 -4.79 -15.49
N ARG A 361 -1.30 -5.28 -15.25
CA ARG A 361 -2.52 -4.64 -15.74
C ARG A 361 -2.64 -3.23 -15.19
N GLN A 362 -2.42 -3.05 -13.88
CA GLN A 362 -2.48 -1.74 -13.25
C GLN A 362 -1.45 -0.79 -13.86
N SER A 363 -0.18 -1.20 -13.91
CA SER A 363 0.88 -0.33 -14.43
C SER A 363 0.78 -0.07 -15.93
N TYR A 364 0.13 -0.96 -16.69
CA TYR A 364 -0.20 -0.71 -18.10
C TYR A 364 -1.28 0.38 -18.22
N LEU A 365 -2.32 0.30 -17.40
CA LEU A 365 -3.38 1.32 -17.36
C LEU A 365 -2.83 2.68 -16.91
N ASP A 366 -1.92 2.71 -15.92
CA ASP A 366 -1.26 3.93 -15.48
C ASP A 366 -0.42 4.55 -16.61
N ALA A 367 0.37 3.74 -17.32
CA ALA A 367 1.15 4.17 -18.46
C ALA A 367 0.27 4.70 -19.61
N LYS A 368 -0.89 4.05 -19.84
CA LYS A 368 -1.88 4.52 -20.82
C LYS A 368 -2.56 5.82 -20.43
N GLY A 369 -2.94 5.99 -19.17
CA GLY A 369 -3.47 7.25 -18.67
C GLY A 369 -2.47 8.40 -18.84
N ALA A 370 -1.19 8.13 -18.58
CA ALA A 370 -0.13 9.10 -18.79
C ALA A 370 0.14 9.37 -20.29
N GLU A 371 0.02 8.36 -21.15
CA GLU A 371 0.11 8.52 -22.61
C GLU A 371 -0.95 9.47 -23.14
N GLU A 372 -2.22 9.30 -22.71
CA GLU A 372 -3.32 10.16 -23.16
C GLU A 372 -3.18 11.58 -22.59
N ALA A 373 -2.76 11.73 -21.33
CA ALA A 373 -2.46 13.05 -20.76
C ALA A 373 -1.34 13.77 -21.54
N TYR A 374 -0.32 13.04 -21.98
CA TYR A 374 0.73 13.57 -22.84
C TYR A 374 0.20 13.91 -24.24
N ALA A 375 -0.57 13.01 -24.86
CA ALA A 375 -1.19 13.25 -26.15
C ALA A 375 -2.07 14.52 -26.13
N GLN A 376 -2.88 14.68 -25.09
CA GLN A 376 -3.74 15.85 -24.91
C GLN A 376 -2.92 17.14 -24.76
N SER A 377 -1.86 17.13 -23.96
CA SER A 377 -0.97 18.29 -23.82
C SER A 377 -0.27 18.67 -25.13
N LEU A 378 0.04 17.70 -26.00
CA LEU A 378 0.58 17.96 -27.35
C LEU A 378 -0.46 18.59 -28.28
N ARG A 379 -1.73 18.14 -28.21
CA ARG A 379 -2.84 18.78 -28.93
C ARG A 379 -3.03 20.23 -28.50
N ASP A 380 -2.95 20.51 -27.20
CA ASP A 380 -3.11 21.86 -26.68
C ASP A 380 -1.93 22.77 -27.00
N ARG A 381 -0.70 22.23 -27.02
CA ARG A 381 0.49 22.90 -27.56
C ARG A 381 0.31 23.32 -29.02
N ASP A 382 -0.19 22.42 -29.86
CA ASP A 382 -0.46 22.70 -31.28
C ASP A 382 -1.55 23.77 -31.46
N LYS A 383 -2.63 23.69 -30.68
CA LYS A 383 -3.69 24.71 -30.68
C LYS A 383 -3.13 26.07 -30.29
N ALA A 384 -2.30 26.14 -29.25
CA ALA A 384 -1.67 27.38 -28.81
C ALA A 384 -0.71 27.94 -29.88
N ALA A 385 0.05 27.07 -30.56
CA ALA A 385 0.90 27.47 -31.68
C ALA A 385 0.09 28.04 -32.87
N ALA A 386 -1.05 27.42 -33.20
CA ALA A 386 -1.97 27.92 -34.22
C ALA A 386 -2.61 29.26 -33.81
N ALA A 387 -2.95 29.43 -32.53
CA ALA A 387 -3.47 30.68 -31.99
C ALA A 387 -2.44 31.82 -32.11
N VAL A 388 -1.16 31.55 -31.83
CA VAL A 388 -0.06 32.52 -32.04
C VAL A 388 0.05 32.91 -33.52
N ALA A 389 -0.02 31.96 -34.46
CA ALA A 389 0.04 32.27 -35.88
C ALA A 389 -1.11 33.19 -36.33
N ALA A 390 -2.33 32.93 -35.85
CA ALA A 390 -3.50 33.77 -36.12
C ALA A 390 -3.39 35.15 -35.46
N ALA A 391 -2.91 35.22 -34.21
CA ALA A 391 -2.68 36.46 -33.47
C ALA A 391 -1.61 37.33 -34.16
N ALA A 392 -0.51 36.72 -34.62
CA ALA A 392 0.55 37.41 -35.35
C ALA A 392 0.05 38.03 -36.67
N GLN A 393 -0.84 37.34 -37.39
CA GLN A 393 -1.47 37.90 -38.60
C GLN A 393 -2.38 39.10 -38.26
N LYS A 394 -3.20 39.00 -37.21
CA LYS A 394 -4.06 40.11 -36.76
C LYS A 394 -3.24 41.31 -36.30
N ALA A 395 -2.16 41.08 -35.55
CA ALA A 395 -1.25 42.12 -35.11
C ALA A 395 -0.56 42.80 -36.31
N LYS A 396 -0.11 42.03 -37.31
CA LYS A 396 0.50 42.57 -38.55
C LYS A 396 -0.48 43.44 -39.36
N LEU A 397 -1.77 43.16 -39.27
CA LEU A 397 -2.85 43.92 -39.90
C LEU A 397 -3.38 45.08 -39.03
N GLY A 398 -2.82 45.30 -37.84
CA GLY A 398 -3.22 46.36 -36.91
C GLY A 398 -4.51 46.09 -36.13
N PHE A 399 -5.06 44.87 -36.18
CA PHE A 399 -6.30 44.48 -35.51
C PHE A 399 -6.11 43.89 -34.10
N MET A 400 -4.89 43.89 -33.55
CA MET A 400 -4.59 43.34 -32.23
C MET A 400 -3.52 44.18 -31.53
N LYS A 401 -3.70 44.43 -30.23
CA LYS A 401 -2.75 45.20 -29.42
C LYS A 401 -1.55 44.35 -29.00
N ALA A 402 -0.42 44.99 -28.70
CA ALA A 402 0.80 44.30 -28.26
C ALA A 402 0.61 43.48 -26.97
N GLU A 403 -0.21 43.98 -26.04
CA GLU A 403 -0.54 43.27 -24.79
C GLU A 403 -1.37 42.00 -25.04
N GLU A 404 -2.31 42.05 -25.99
CA GLU A 404 -3.12 40.89 -26.39
C GLU A 404 -2.28 39.83 -27.09
N LEU A 405 -1.31 40.24 -27.92
CA LEU A 405 -0.35 39.32 -28.54
C LEU A 405 0.53 38.64 -27.48
N GLN A 406 0.97 39.37 -26.46
CA GLN A 406 1.80 38.82 -25.39
C GLN A 406 1.07 37.74 -24.59
N LEU A 407 -0.22 37.93 -24.27
CA LEU A 407 -1.02 36.91 -23.59
C LEU A 407 -1.11 35.59 -24.39
N VAL A 408 -1.20 35.69 -25.73
CA VAL A 408 -1.24 34.51 -26.61
C VAL A 408 0.13 33.82 -26.67
N LEU A 409 1.23 34.58 -26.63
CA LEU A 409 2.60 34.02 -26.53
C LEU A 409 2.83 33.32 -25.18
N ASP A 410 2.39 33.93 -24.07
CA ASP A 410 2.52 33.35 -22.73
C ASP A 410 1.70 32.04 -22.60
N ALA A 411 0.51 32.00 -23.20
CA ALA A 411 -0.31 30.78 -23.26
C ALA A 411 0.38 29.66 -24.06
N LYS A 412 1.10 30.00 -25.14
CA LYS A 412 1.91 29.03 -25.91
C LYS A 412 3.07 28.49 -25.08
N ASP A 413 3.80 29.35 -24.38
CA ASP A 413 4.89 28.94 -23.49
C ASP A 413 4.38 28.01 -22.37
N GLN A 414 3.22 28.30 -21.78
CA GLN A 414 2.59 27.44 -20.78
C GLN A 414 2.20 26.08 -21.35
N ALA A 415 1.62 26.03 -22.55
CA ALA A 415 1.26 24.78 -23.21
C ALA A 415 2.49 23.92 -23.56
N GLU A 416 3.61 24.55 -23.95
CA GLU A 416 4.89 23.86 -24.17
C GLU A 416 5.45 23.25 -22.87
N LEU A 417 5.39 23.98 -21.74
CA LEU A 417 5.80 23.49 -20.43
C LEU A 417 4.92 22.35 -19.93
N MET A 418 3.59 22.45 -20.11
CA MET A 418 2.66 21.38 -19.77
C MET A 418 2.94 20.12 -20.59
N ALA A 419 3.21 20.25 -21.89
CA ALA A 419 3.55 19.12 -22.74
C ALA A 419 4.84 18.42 -22.30
N LEU A 420 5.84 19.19 -21.86
CA LEU A 420 7.08 18.62 -21.34
C LEU A 420 6.88 17.92 -19.99
N ASN A 421 6.10 18.51 -19.08
CA ASN A 421 5.79 17.88 -17.80
C ASN A 421 4.99 16.58 -17.97
N SER A 422 3.99 16.57 -18.86
CA SER A 422 3.24 15.36 -19.18
C SER A 422 4.12 14.28 -19.82
N TRP A 423 5.09 14.66 -20.66
CA TRP A 423 6.09 13.71 -21.18
C TRP A 423 6.93 13.09 -20.06
N ILE A 424 7.39 13.88 -19.08
CA ILE A 424 8.17 13.37 -17.94
C ILE A 424 7.33 12.35 -17.15
N SER A 425 6.08 12.67 -16.85
CA SER A 425 5.16 11.75 -16.16
C SER A 425 4.90 10.47 -16.96
N TYR A 426 4.68 10.60 -18.28
CA TYR A 426 4.55 9.46 -19.19
C TYR A 426 5.81 8.58 -19.19
N LYS A 427 7.00 9.18 -19.24
CA LYS A 427 8.26 8.45 -19.21
C LYS A 427 8.44 7.70 -17.88
N GLN A 428 8.08 8.31 -16.75
CA GLN A 428 8.10 7.65 -15.45
C GLN A 428 7.12 6.46 -15.40
N ALA A 429 5.91 6.62 -15.91
CA ALA A 429 4.93 5.54 -15.97
C ALA A 429 5.39 4.39 -16.90
N LEU A 430 5.97 4.72 -18.05
CA LEU A 430 6.61 3.74 -18.95
C LEU A 430 7.78 3.00 -18.29
N GLY A 431 8.62 3.71 -17.52
CA GLY A 431 9.73 3.11 -16.79
C GLY A 431 9.23 2.14 -15.72
N LYS A 432 8.16 2.49 -14.98
CA LYS A 432 7.51 1.60 -14.01
C LYS A 432 6.94 0.35 -14.69
N LEU A 433 6.19 0.52 -15.78
CA LEU A 433 5.69 -0.62 -16.56
C LEU A 433 6.83 -1.51 -17.07
N ASN A 434 7.96 -0.91 -17.49
CA ASN A 434 9.13 -1.66 -17.91
C ASN A 434 9.71 -2.50 -16.76
N VAL A 435 9.77 -1.97 -15.54
CA VAL A 435 10.19 -2.74 -14.34
C VAL A 435 9.23 -3.91 -14.08
N ASP A 436 7.92 -3.67 -14.07
CA ASP A 436 6.93 -4.69 -13.73
C ASP A 436 6.82 -5.79 -14.79
N THR A 437 7.09 -5.45 -16.04
CA THR A 437 7.13 -6.41 -17.15
C THR A 437 8.47 -7.11 -17.30
N GLY A 438 9.44 -6.80 -16.44
CA GLY A 438 10.79 -7.36 -16.46
C GLY A 438 11.63 -6.92 -17.68
N GLY A 439 11.41 -5.72 -18.20
CA GLY A 439 12.15 -5.15 -19.31
C GLY A 439 11.50 -5.38 -20.68
N ALA A 440 10.21 -5.71 -20.72
CA ALA A 440 9.53 -6.06 -21.97
C ALA A 440 9.16 -4.84 -22.82
N VAL A 441 9.07 -3.66 -22.19
CA VAL A 441 8.62 -2.41 -22.84
C VAL A 441 9.77 -1.67 -23.50
N GLU A 442 10.93 -1.60 -22.85
CA GLU A 442 12.09 -0.84 -23.36
C GLU A 442 12.48 -1.16 -24.82
N PRO A 443 12.46 -2.42 -25.29
CA PRO A 443 12.71 -2.73 -26.70
C PRO A 443 11.71 -2.12 -27.69
N THR A 444 10.56 -1.63 -27.23
CA THR A 444 9.53 -0.99 -28.05
C THR A 444 9.68 0.52 -28.12
N TYR A 445 10.64 1.11 -27.39
CA TYR A 445 10.86 2.55 -27.39
C TYR A 445 11.25 3.07 -28.78
N LYS A 446 10.54 4.11 -29.22
CA LYS A 446 10.76 4.82 -30.47
C LYS A 446 11.17 6.25 -30.15
N VAL A 447 12.23 6.72 -30.80
CA VAL A 447 12.72 8.10 -30.65
C VAL A 447 11.78 9.05 -31.37
N GLY A 448 11.37 10.11 -30.69
CA GLY A 448 10.54 11.18 -31.23
C GLY A 448 9.39 11.56 -30.30
N ILE A 449 8.62 12.56 -30.75
CA ILE A 449 7.36 12.92 -30.12
C ILE A 449 6.36 11.78 -30.41
N LEU A 450 5.63 11.39 -29.38
CA LEU A 450 4.50 10.46 -29.48
C LEU A 450 3.56 10.87 -30.64
N PRO A 451 3.15 9.97 -31.55
CA PRO A 451 2.30 10.33 -32.70
C PRO A 451 0.81 10.57 -32.33
N TYR A 452 0.54 11.59 -31.51
CA TYR A 452 -0.77 11.94 -30.88
C TYR A 452 -1.96 12.25 -31.79
N ARG A 453 -1.75 12.31 -33.10
CA ARG A 453 -2.83 12.52 -34.05
C ARG A 453 -3.56 11.22 -34.39
N ASP A 454 -2.85 10.09 -34.28
CA ASP A 454 -3.33 8.75 -34.64
C ASP A 454 -3.07 7.74 -33.50
N ILE A 455 -2.94 8.22 -32.25
CA ILE A 455 -2.81 7.33 -31.09
C ILE A 455 -4.09 6.55 -30.92
N ASP A 456 -3.92 5.24 -30.74
CA ASP A 456 -4.91 4.37 -30.13
C ASP A 456 -5.11 4.81 -28.67
N ASP A 457 -6.07 5.71 -28.51
CA ASP A 457 -6.62 6.23 -27.24
C ASP A 457 -7.35 5.13 -26.44
N GLY A 458 -7.34 3.88 -26.93
CA GLY A 458 -8.15 2.78 -26.40
C GLY A 458 -9.65 2.99 -26.63
N LEU A 459 -10.04 3.99 -27.44
CA LEU A 459 -11.41 4.43 -27.74
C LEU A 459 -11.66 4.59 -29.26
N ALA A 460 -10.62 4.54 -30.07
CA ALA A 460 -10.63 4.62 -31.51
C ALA A 460 -10.83 3.22 -32.08
N LYS A 461 -11.48 3.14 -33.24
CA LYS A 461 -11.69 1.88 -33.94
C LYS A 461 -10.33 1.23 -34.19
N ILE A 462 -10.13 0.05 -33.60
CA ILE A 462 -9.18 -0.93 -34.11
C ILE A 462 -9.49 -1.06 -35.61
N ASN A 463 -8.57 -0.65 -36.47
CA ASN A 463 -8.52 -1.16 -37.83
C ASN A 463 -7.67 -2.43 -37.76
N PRO A 464 -8.27 -3.60 -37.54
CA PRO A 464 -7.52 -4.83 -37.67
C PRO A 464 -7.02 -4.88 -39.11
N SER A 465 -5.75 -5.21 -39.33
CA SER A 465 -5.37 -5.85 -40.57
C SER A 465 -6.33 -7.02 -40.78
N GLU A 466 -7.18 -6.92 -41.81
CA GLU A 466 -8.29 -7.83 -42.10
C GLU A 466 -7.98 -9.29 -41.74
N PRO A 467 -8.62 -9.87 -40.71
CA PRO A 467 -9.22 -11.17 -40.87
C PRO A 467 -10.53 -10.93 -41.62
N GLU A 468 -10.67 -11.50 -42.82
CA GLU A 468 -11.94 -11.55 -43.53
C GLU A 468 -13.03 -12.16 -42.63
N ALA A 469 -13.76 -11.32 -41.91
CA ALA A 469 -15.02 -11.69 -41.28
C ALA A 469 -16.14 -11.25 -42.21
N LYS A 470 -16.58 -12.17 -43.07
CA LYS A 470 -17.83 -12.03 -43.81
C LYS A 470 -19.00 -11.94 -42.83
N GLY A 471 -19.49 -10.73 -42.53
CA GLY A 471 -20.73 -10.53 -41.78
C GLY A 471 -21.06 -9.06 -41.44
N PRO A 472 -22.35 -8.71 -41.28
CA PRO A 472 -22.76 -7.38 -40.80
C PRO A 472 -22.40 -7.18 -39.31
N GLY A 473 -22.00 -5.97 -38.90
CA GLY A 473 -21.51 -5.69 -37.54
C GLY A 473 -21.83 -4.28 -37.04
N GLY A 474 -21.37 -3.95 -35.82
CA GLY A 474 -21.58 -2.65 -35.17
C GLY A 474 -20.48 -2.27 -34.17
N SER A 475 -20.67 -1.18 -33.43
CA SER A 475 -19.78 -0.71 -32.35
C SER A 475 -20.60 -0.22 -31.15
N TRP A 476 -20.04 -0.38 -29.96
CA TRP A 476 -20.65 0.05 -28.69
C TRP A 476 -19.68 0.94 -27.88
N SER A 477 -20.23 1.77 -26.99
CA SER A 477 -19.44 2.55 -26.03
C SER A 477 -20.20 2.80 -24.72
N ILE A 478 -19.49 2.82 -23.60
CA ILE A 478 -19.98 3.12 -22.25
C ILE A 478 -19.28 4.39 -21.76
N LYS A 479 -20.02 5.37 -21.22
CA LYS A 479 -19.44 6.59 -20.64
C LYS A 479 -20.05 6.93 -19.29
N PRO A 480 -19.25 7.36 -18.29
CA PRO A 480 -19.79 7.85 -17.03
C PRO A 480 -20.61 9.14 -17.25
N LYS A 481 -21.77 9.24 -16.59
CA LYS A 481 -22.68 10.39 -16.66
C LYS A 481 -22.63 11.26 -15.40
N ILE A 482 -22.60 10.64 -14.23
CA ILE A 482 -22.50 11.31 -12.92
C ILE A 482 -21.51 10.53 -12.05
N GLY A 483 -20.26 11.01 -12.00
CA GLY A 483 -19.17 10.29 -11.32
C GLY A 483 -19.03 8.84 -11.81
N THR A 484 -18.71 7.92 -10.89
CA THR A 484 -18.72 6.47 -11.14
C THR A 484 -20.05 5.83 -10.72
N LEU A 485 -21.15 6.58 -10.63
CA LEU A 485 -22.43 6.04 -10.17
C LEU A 485 -23.37 5.73 -11.33
N VAL A 486 -23.31 6.43 -12.46
CA VAL A 486 -24.23 6.20 -13.59
C VAL A 486 -23.45 6.16 -14.89
N SER A 487 -23.77 5.21 -15.78
CA SER A 487 -23.19 5.11 -17.11
C SER A 487 -24.21 5.21 -18.23
N GLU A 488 -23.77 5.72 -19.38
CA GLU A 488 -24.48 5.76 -20.64
C GLU A 488 -23.91 4.74 -21.62
N PHE A 489 -24.70 3.74 -22.00
CA PHE A 489 -24.39 2.80 -23.08
C PHE A 489 -24.92 3.35 -24.40
N SER A 490 -24.09 3.39 -25.44
CA SER A 490 -24.44 3.84 -26.78
C SER A 490 -24.11 2.79 -27.82
N LEU A 491 -24.95 2.70 -28.86
CA LEU A 491 -24.80 1.72 -29.93
C LEU A 491 -24.78 2.37 -31.32
N LYS A 492 -23.95 1.82 -32.22
CA LYS A 492 -23.98 2.12 -33.66
C LYS A 492 -23.96 0.82 -34.45
N VAL A 493 -24.94 0.63 -35.33
CA VAL A 493 -25.14 -0.61 -36.10
C VAL A 493 -25.19 -0.26 -37.60
N ASP A 494 -24.81 -1.18 -38.49
CA ASP A 494 -24.87 -0.99 -39.95
C ASP A 494 -26.31 -0.64 -40.40
N LYS A 495 -26.44 0.43 -41.21
CA LYS A 495 -27.72 0.90 -41.76
C LYS A 495 -28.45 -0.17 -42.59
N LYS A 496 -27.74 -1.17 -43.13
CA LYS A 496 -28.33 -2.28 -43.90
C LYS A 496 -29.22 -3.21 -43.08
N LEU A 497 -29.11 -3.19 -41.75
CA LEU A 497 -29.88 -4.04 -40.85
C LEU A 497 -31.24 -3.45 -40.47
N ASP A 498 -31.52 -2.19 -40.83
CA ASP A 498 -32.82 -1.52 -40.59
C ASP A 498 -33.35 -1.73 -39.16
N VAL A 499 -32.49 -1.47 -38.17
CA VAL A 499 -32.76 -1.64 -36.74
C VAL A 499 -33.35 -0.33 -36.19
N THR A 500 -34.47 -0.42 -35.49
CA THR A 500 -35.16 0.74 -34.88
C THR A 500 -34.69 0.98 -33.45
N ASP A 501 -34.55 -0.09 -32.67
CA ASP A 501 -34.33 -0.04 -31.22
C ASP A 501 -33.37 -1.14 -30.75
N TYR A 502 -32.85 -0.97 -29.53
CA TYR A 502 -32.08 -2.00 -28.83
C TYR A 502 -32.50 -2.10 -27.36
N ALA A 503 -32.20 -3.25 -26.77
CA ALA A 503 -32.26 -3.46 -25.34
C ALA A 503 -31.06 -4.28 -24.87
N LEU A 504 -30.64 -4.06 -23.62
CA LEU A 504 -29.53 -4.75 -23.00
C LEU A 504 -30.07 -5.81 -22.04
N PHE A 505 -29.39 -6.94 -21.98
CA PHE A 505 -29.72 -8.05 -21.10
C PHE A 505 -28.47 -8.60 -20.43
N THR A 506 -28.63 -9.18 -19.25
CA THR A 506 -27.58 -9.99 -18.61
C THR A 506 -27.46 -11.35 -19.31
N THR A 507 -26.35 -12.07 -19.11
CA THR A 507 -26.20 -13.46 -19.59
C THR A 507 -27.26 -14.42 -19.06
N GLU A 508 -27.93 -14.07 -17.96
CA GLU A 508 -29.01 -14.86 -17.33
C GLU A 508 -30.42 -14.48 -17.86
N GLY A 509 -30.52 -13.43 -18.69
CA GLY A 509 -31.75 -13.03 -19.41
C GLY A 509 -32.58 -11.93 -18.75
N ASN A 510 -32.05 -11.24 -17.75
CA ASN A 510 -32.70 -10.09 -17.13
C ASN A 510 -32.42 -8.82 -17.94
N GLN A 511 -33.44 -7.99 -18.16
CA GLN A 511 -33.28 -6.76 -18.95
C GLN A 511 -32.61 -5.66 -18.11
N ILE A 512 -31.61 -5.00 -18.71
CA ILE A 512 -30.90 -3.84 -18.15
C ILE A 512 -31.50 -2.56 -18.73
N GLY A 513 -32.13 -1.76 -17.88
CA GLY A 513 -32.79 -0.51 -18.25
C GLY A 513 -33.95 -0.70 -19.25
N LYS A 514 -34.41 0.41 -19.83
CA LYS A 514 -35.54 0.42 -20.78
C LYS A 514 -35.06 0.16 -22.21
N LYS A 515 -35.96 -0.34 -23.07
CA LYS A 515 -35.72 -0.42 -24.51
C LYS A 515 -35.58 0.99 -25.08
N GLU A 516 -34.52 1.26 -25.83
CA GLU A 516 -34.18 2.61 -26.29
C GLU A 516 -33.93 2.63 -27.82
N PRO A 517 -34.30 3.72 -28.54
CA PRO A 517 -33.98 3.86 -29.95
C PRO A 517 -32.48 3.84 -30.21
N ILE A 518 -32.05 3.29 -31.35
CA ILE A 518 -30.63 3.06 -31.68
C ILE A 518 -29.74 4.33 -31.63
N GLN A 519 -30.35 5.52 -31.75
CA GLN A 519 -29.65 6.80 -31.76
C GLN A 519 -29.51 7.44 -30.36
N LYS A 520 -30.13 6.85 -29.33
CA LYS A 520 -30.15 7.39 -27.98
C LYS A 520 -29.33 6.52 -27.02
N PRO A 521 -28.53 7.15 -26.12
CA PRO A 521 -27.81 6.41 -25.10
C PRO A 521 -28.77 5.91 -24.01
N LEU A 522 -28.60 4.66 -23.60
CA LEU A 522 -29.28 4.07 -22.46
C LEU A 522 -28.51 4.46 -21.19
N SER A 523 -29.11 5.26 -20.32
CA SER A 523 -28.53 5.65 -19.03
C SER A 523 -29.01 4.70 -17.94
N ASP A 524 -28.12 3.94 -17.31
CA ASP A 524 -28.48 3.03 -16.23
C ASP A 524 -27.32 2.80 -15.27
N LEU A 525 -27.66 2.47 -14.03
CA LEU A 525 -26.75 2.03 -12.99
C LEU A 525 -26.10 0.69 -13.38
N SER A 526 -26.90 -0.28 -13.82
CA SER A 526 -26.51 -1.66 -14.15
C SER A 526 -25.38 -1.77 -15.19
N ILE A 527 -25.30 -0.80 -16.12
CA ILE A 527 -24.24 -0.73 -17.14
C ILE A 527 -22.87 -0.49 -16.52
N LEU A 528 -22.79 0.38 -15.51
CA LEU A 528 -21.53 0.68 -14.82
C LEU A 528 -20.98 -0.57 -14.09
N PHE A 529 -21.84 -1.54 -13.80
CA PHE A 529 -21.52 -2.71 -13.00
C PHE A 529 -21.29 -3.99 -13.81
N SER A 530 -21.51 -3.95 -15.13
CA SER A 530 -21.45 -5.13 -15.98
C SER A 530 -20.11 -5.21 -16.71
N ASP A 531 -19.47 -6.39 -16.70
CA ASP A 531 -18.40 -6.71 -17.65
C ASP A 531 -19.00 -6.65 -19.07
N PRO A 532 -18.43 -5.92 -20.04
CA PRO A 532 -18.93 -5.90 -21.41
C PRO A 532 -19.19 -7.30 -21.99
N GLU A 533 -18.36 -8.28 -21.61
CA GLU A 533 -18.52 -9.69 -22.03
C GLU A 533 -19.73 -10.40 -21.38
N GLY A 534 -20.26 -9.85 -20.26
CA GLY A 534 -21.44 -10.32 -19.54
C GLY A 534 -22.75 -9.63 -19.93
N ILE A 535 -22.71 -8.67 -20.87
CA ILE A 535 -23.89 -8.01 -21.43
C ILE A 535 -24.25 -8.66 -22.75
N ARG A 536 -25.55 -8.82 -23.03
CA ARG A 536 -26.06 -9.21 -24.34
C ARG A 536 -26.91 -8.09 -24.91
N VAL A 537 -26.66 -7.74 -26.16
CA VAL A 537 -27.40 -6.71 -26.90
C VAL A 537 -28.40 -7.40 -27.82
N ILE A 538 -29.69 -7.03 -27.71
CA ILE A 538 -30.74 -7.49 -28.62
C ILE A 538 -31.21 -6.32 -29.49
N LEU A 539 -31.22 -6.55 -30.80
CA LEU A 539 -31.60 -5.55 -31.81
C LEU A 539 -32.99 -5.84 -32.38
N TYR A 540 -33.80 -4.79 -32.49
CA TYR A 540 -35.19 -4.88 -32.93
C TYR A 540 -35.46 -4.10 -34.21
N ARG A 541 -36.39 -4.59 -35.02
CA ARG A 541 -37.08 -3.84 -36.08
C ARG A 541 -38.57 -3.95 -35.85
N ASP A 542 -39.24 -2.84 -35.53
CA ASP A 542 -40.69 -2.73 -35.37
C ASP A 542 -41.36 -3.76 -34.42
N MET A 543 -40.56 -4.41 -33.56
CA MET A 543 -40.87 -5.47 -32.56
C MET A 543 -40.34 -6.89 -32.86
N GLU A 544 -39.75 -7.16 -34.03
CA GLU A 544 -39.09 -8.44 -34.31
C GLU A 544 -37.60 -8.40 -33.95
N ILE A 545 -37.06 -9.50 -33.42
CA ILE A 545 -35.63 -9.64 -33.10
C ILE A 545 -34.88 -9.90 -34.41
N VAL A 546 -33.97 -8.99 -34.75
CA VAL A 546 -33.20 -9.05 -36.01
C VAL A 546 -31.87 -9.76 -35.81
N ALA A 547 -31.22 -9.50 -34.68
CA ALA A 547 -29.91 -10.06 -34.34
C ALA A 547 -29.64 -9.96 -32.84
N GLU A 548 -28.73 -10.81 -32.36
CA GLU A 548 -28.14 -10.71 -31.03
C GLU A 548 -26.63 -10.52 -31.12
N SER A 549 -26.02 -9.97 -30.08
CA SER A 549 -24.58 -9.78 -30.02
C SER A 549 -24.09 -9.71 -28.59
N ILE A 550 -22.88 -10.21 -28.38
CA ILE A 550 -22.10 -9.96 -27.16
C ILE A 550 -21.10 -8.83 -27.51
N PRO A 551 -21.04 -7.75 -26.70
CA PRO A 551 -20.01 -6.73 -26.82
C PRO A 551 -18.61 -7.35 -26.76
N GLU A 552 -17.85 -7.25 -27.86
CA GLU A 552 -16.46 -7.67 -27.93
C GLU A 552 -15.55 -6.45 -27.75
N GLY A 553 -14.46 -6.59 -26.99
CA GLY A 553 -13.49 -5.52 -26.73
C GLY A 553 -13.25 -5.30 -25.23
N TYR A 554 -12.23 -4.50 -24.89
CA TYR A 554 -11.83 -4.27 -23.51
C TYR A 554 -11.97 -2.78 -23.16
N GLY A 555 -12.64 -2.48 -22.04
CA GLY A 555 -12.78 -1.11 -21.53
C GLY A 555 -14.14 -0.48 -21.86
N ALA A 556 -14.14 0.80 -22.21
CA ALA A 556 -15.33 1.63 -22.36
C ALA A 556 -15.92 1.65 -23.79
N ALA A 557 -15.36 0.87 -24.73
CA ALA A 557 -15.86 0.78 -26.09
C ALA A 557 -15.39 -0.52 -26.77
N GLY A 558 -16.08 -0.92 -27.84
CA GLY A 558 -15.71 -2.13 -28.58
C GLY A 558 -16.57 -2.38 -29.82
N THR A 559 -16.45 -3.58 -30.38
CA THR A 559 -17.16 -4.02 -31.58
C THR A 559 -18.32 -4.95 -31.24
N LEU A 560 -19.33 -4.98 -32.10
CA LEU A 560 -20.40 -5.96 -32.06
C LEU A 560 -20.27 -6.91 -33.24
N LYS A 561 -20.19 -8.20 -32.93
CA LYS A 561 -20.35 -9.27 -33.90
C LYS A 561 -21.79 -9.79 -33.82
N LEU A 562 -22.51 -9.70 -34.93
CA LEU A 562 -23.92 -10.06 -34.96
C LEU A 562 -24.05 -11.56 -35.22
N ASP A 563 -24.69 -12.25 -34.28
CA ASP A 563 -25.08 -13.63 -34.42
C ASP A 563 -26.55 -13.71 -34.86
N PRO A 564 -26.93 -14.72 -35.67
CA PRO A 564 -28.34 -14.97 -35.98
C PRO A 564 -29.11 -15.25 -34.67
N PRO A 565 -30.42 -14.91 -34.59
CA PRO A 565 -31.19 -15.06 -33.37
C PRO A 565 -31.15 -16.51 -32.83
N GLY A 566 -30.52 -16.73 -31.66
CA GLY A 566 -30.38 -18.04 -31.03
C GLY A 566 -31.55 -18.46 -30.14
N GLU A 567 -31.46 -19.67 -29.54
CA GLU A 567 -32.49 -20.25 -28.63
C GLU A 567 -32.81 -19.38 -27.41
N PHE A 568 -31.90 -18.50 -27.00
CA PHE A 568 -32.10 -17.56 -25.90
C PHE A 568 -33.14 -16.47 -26.25
N ALA A 569 -33.19 -16.04 -27.51
CA ALA A 569 -34.19 -15.13 -28.06
C ALA A 569 -35.52 -15.83 -28.40
N ALA A 570 -35.52 -17.16 -28.54
CA ALA A 570 -36.69 -17.98 -28.85
C ALA A 570 -37.59 -18.26 -27.63
N LYS A 571 -37.15 -17.95 -26.40
CA LYS A 571 -38.03 -17.93 -25.24
C LYS A 571 -38.85 -16.64 -25.29
N PRO A 572 -40.19 -16.72 -25.47
CA PRO A 572 -41.01 -15.53 -25.35
C PRO A 572 -40.84 -14.96 -23.94
N ALA A 573 -40.87 -13.63 -23.84
CA ALA A 573 -41.03 -12.92 -22.57
C ALA A 573 -41.99 -13.71 -21.69
N VAL A 574 -41.57 -14.03 -20.47
CA VAL A 574 -42.44 -14.70 -19.51
C VAL A 574 -43.68 -13.83 -19.33
N THR A 575 -44.74 -14.19 -20.05
CA THR A 575 -46.12 -13.89 -19.71
C THR A 575 -46.41 -14.67 -18.44
N GLY A 576 -46.02 -14.09 -17.31
CA GLY A 576 -46.41 -14.55 -15.99
C GLY A 576 -47.89 -14.28 -15.79
N ALA A 577 -48.70 -15.31 -16.04
CA ALA A 577 -50.11 -15.33 -15.77
C ALA A 577 -50.40 -14.97 -14.30
N VAL A 578 -51.44 -14.17 -14.15
CA VAL A 578 -52.13 -13.81 -12.92
C VAL A 578 -52.42 -15.07 -12.08
N VAL A 579 -51.70 -15.24 -10.98
CA VAL A 579 -52.23 -15.94 -9.80
C VAL A 579 -52.88 -14.88 -8.92
N ALA A 580 -54.21 -14.94 -8.85
CA ALA A 580 -55.03 -14.06 -8.06
C ALA A 580 -54.64 -14.14 -6.56
N SER A 581 -53.97 -13.09 -6.10
CA SER A 581 -53.88 -12.71 -4.70
C SER A 581 -54.52 -11.32 -4.56
N LYS A 582 -55.29 -11.16 -3.49
CA LYS A 582 -56.32 -10.14 -3.27
C LYS A 582 -55.86 -8.70 -3.50
N LYS A 583 -56.80 -7.89 -4.00
CA LYS A 583 -56.88 -6.42 -3.97
C LYS A 583 -56.08 -5.80 -2.82
N GLY A 584 -54.94 -5.25 -3.17
CA GLY A 584 -54.31 -4.08 -2.60
C GLY A 584 -53.53 -3.46 -3.75
N GLU A 585 -53.86 -2.22 -4.13
CA GLU A 585 -53.09 -1.48 -5.13
C GLU A 585 -51.61 -1.46 -4.73
N ALA A 586 -50.76 -2.03 -5.58
CA ALA A 586 -49.36 -1.68 -5.64
C ALA A 586 -49.07 -1.36 -7.11
N THR A 587 -49.25 -0.09 -7.46
CA THR A 587 -48.60 0.51 -8.60
C THR A 587 -47.10 0.29 -8.44
N VAL A 588 -46.40 -0.23 -9.46
CA VAL A 588 -44.94 -0.17 -9.51
C VAL A 588 -44.58 1.26 -9.90
N ASP A 589 -44.73 2.18 -8.95
CA ASP A 589 -44.17 3.53 -8.99
C ASP A 589 -42.96 3.54 -8.05
N GLY A 590 -41.76 3.60 -8.62
CA GLY A 590 -40.54 3.80 -7.85
C GLY A 590 -39.31 3.52 -8.68
N GLY A 591 -38.75 4.56 -9.32
CA GLY A 591 -37.43 4.47 -9.94
C GLY A 591 -36.34 4.15 -8.92
N THR A 592 -35.16 3.72 -9.40
CA THR A 592 -34.00 3.45 -8.54
C THR A 592 -33.78 4.59 -7.56
N THR A 593 -33.65 4.25 -6.27
CA THR A 593 -33.34 5.24 -5.22
C THR A 593 -31.92 5.03 -4.72
N LEU A 594 -31.19 6.12 -4.59
CA LEU A 594 -29.84 6.20 -4.04
C LEU A 594 -29.90 6.76 -2.61
N MET A 595 -28.98 6.37 -1.76
CA MET A 595 -28.70 7.03 -0.49
C MET A 595 -27.23 7.40 -0.47
N ILE A 596 -26.91 8.66 -0.23
CA ILE A 596 -25.53 9.18 -0.21
C ILE A 596 -25.39 10.00 1.07
N GLY A 597 -24.61 9.50 2.03
CA GLY A 597 -24.58 10.10 3.36
C GLY A 597 -26.00 10.15 3.95
N THR A 598 -26.37 11.30 4.51
CA THR A 598 -27.71 11.55 5.08
C THR A 598 -28.79 11.89 4.04
N TYR A 599 -28.55 11.73 2.74
CA TYR A 599 -29.54 12.07 1.70
C TYR A 599 -30.07 10.81 1.04
N ARG A 600 -31.39 10.75 0.89
CA ARG A 600 -32.06 9.78 0.01
C ARG A 600 -32.47 10.52 -1.26
N ILE A 601 -32.06 10.01 -2.42
CA ILE A 601 -32.14 10.72 -3.70
C ILE A 601 -32.74 9.77 -4.74
N ALA A 602 -33.81 10.18 -5.42
CA ALA A 602 -34.28 9.45 -6.60
C ALA A 602 -33.26 9.58 -7.75
N LEU A 603 -32.97 8.49 -8.47
CA LEU A 603 -31.89 8.47 -9.49
C LEU A 603 -32.09 9.54 -10.58
N ASP A 604 -33.34 9.81 -10.95
CA ASP A 604 -33.72 10.84 -11.93
C ASP A 604 -33.57 12.27 -11.40
N ALA A 605 -33.59 12.46 -10.07
CA ALA A 605 -33.31 13.72 -9.40
C ALA A 605 -31.81 13.94 -9.08
N LEU A 606 -30.94 12.95 -9.36
CA LEU A 606 -29.51 13.06 -9.10
C LEU A 606 -28.85 14.05 -10.08
N THR A 607 -28.41 15.20 -9.58
CA THR A 607 -27.58 16.16 -10.33
C THR A 607 -26.14 16.17 -9.81
N PRO A 608 -25.15 16.70 -10.57
CA PRO A 608 -23.76 16.81 -10.09
C PRO A 608 -23.63 17.64 -8.81
N GLU A 609 -24.45 18.69 -8.66
CA GLU A 609 -24.49 19.57 -7.49
C GLU A 609 -25.04 18.81 -6.27
N LEU A 610 -26.15 18.09 -6.44
CA LEU A 610 -26.77 17.29 -5.37
C LEU A 610 -25.88 16.11 -4.97
N HIS A 611 -25.25 15.45 -5.94
CA HIS A 611 -24.27 14.39 -5.70
C HIS A 611 -23.07 14.89 -4.87
N THR A 612 -22.51 16.05 -5.23
CA THR A 612 -21.38 16.64 -4.50
C THR A 612 -21.78 17.05 -3.08
N ALA A 613 -22.95 17.68 -2.95
CA ALA A 613 -23.50 18.08 -1.65
C ALA A 613 -23.77 16.87 -0.75
N ALA A 614 -24.36 15.80 -1.29
CA ALA A 614 -24.68 14.60 -0.52
C ALA A 614 -23.44 13.80 -0.13
N LYS A 615 -22.43 13.72 -1.00
CA LYS A 615 -21.16 13.05 -0.72
C LYS A 615 -20.42 13.67 0.48
N GLY A 616 -20.59 14.96 0.70
CA GLY A 616 -19.97 15.69 1.81
C GLY A 616 -20.42 15.24 3.21
N THR A 617 -21.65 14.71 3.37
CA THR A 617 -22.15 14.28 4.69
C THR A 617 -21.77 12.85 5.08
N MET A 618 -21.08 12.12 4.20
CA MET A 618 -20.69 10.72 4.46
C MET A 618 -19.70 10.61 5.63
N ALA A 619 -18.76 11.55 5.76
CA ALA A 619 -17.75 11.55 6.83
C ALA A 619 -18.35 11.80 8.23
N GLU A 620 -19.40 12.63 8.33
CA GLU A 620 -20.08 12.93 9.58
C GLU A 620 -21.13 11.89 9.95
N SER A 621 -21.82 11.31 8.95
CA SER A 621 -22.88 10.34 9.19
C SER A 621 -22.41 8.89 9.29
N GLY A 622 -21.18 8.61 8.83
CA GLY A 622 -20.67 7.25 8.65
C GLY A 622 -21.43 6.45 7.57
N GLN A 623 -22.32 7.10 6.81
CA GLN A 623 -23.13 6.46 5.77
C GLN A 623 -22.40 6.54 4.43
N GLY A 624 -22.14 5.39 3.83
CA GLY A 624 -21.61 5.30 2.47
C GLY A 624 -22.67 5.58 1.42
N ILE A 625 -22.39 5.20 0.17
CA ILE A 625 -23.37 5.25 -0.91
C ILE A 625 -24.13 3.92 -0.90
N LEU A 626 -25.46 3.95 -0.92
CA LEU A 626 -26.32 2.77 -1.00
C LEU A 626 -27.27 2.89 -2.19
N VAL A 627 -27.62 1.76 -2.79
CA VAL A 627 -28.52 1.66 -3.94
C VAL A 627 -29.68 0.73 -3.60
N LYS A 628 -30.91 1.10 -3.95
CA LYS A 628 -32.08 0.25 -3.83
C LYS A 628 -32.36 -0.46 -5.17
N SER A 629 -32.35 -1.79 -5.18
CA SER A 629 -32.63 -2.62 -6.38
C SER A 629 -34.03 -2.36 -6.96
N GLU A 630 -34.17 -2.35 -8.29
CA GLU A 630 -35.45 -2.14 -9.02
C GLU A 630 -36.33 -3.41 -9.08
N LEU A 631 -35.82 -4.57 -8.66
CA LEU A 631 -36.59 -5.82 -8.63
C LEU A 631 -37.67 -5.78 -7.54
N THR A 632 -38.82 -6.41 -7.79
CA THR A 632 -39.98 -6.40 -6.89
C THR A 632 -39.63 -6.87 -5.47
N GLY A 633 -39.70 -5.95 -4.49
CA GLY A 633 -39.22 -6.19 -3.11
C GLY A 633 -37.85 -5.58 -2.78
N GLY A 634 -37.36 -4.67 -3.62
CA GLY A 634 -36.02 -4.08 -3.62
C GLY A 634 -35.44 -3.69 -2.25
N VAL A 635 -34.19 -4.12 -2.05
CA VAL A 635 -33.41 -3.96 -0.83
C VAL A 635 -32.29 -2.94 -1.02
N TRP A 636 -31.90 -2.24 0.04
CA TRP A 636 -30.73 -1.36 0.09
C TRP A 636 -29.41 -2.16 0.18
N VAL A 637 -28.53 -1.98 -0.82
CA VAL A 637 -27.20 -2.58 -0.95
C VAL A 637 -26.14 -1.47 -0.97
N SER A 638 -24.95 -1.68 -0.42
CA SER A 638 -23.86 -0.67 -0.50
C SER A 638 -23.27 -0.59 -1.91
N ALA A 639 -22.92 0.62 -2.36
CA ALA A 639 -22.33 0.94 -3.67
C ALA A 639 -21.12 0.05 -4.01
N ASP A 640 -20.30 -0.27 -3.01
CA ASP A 640 -19.10 -1.08 -3.16
C ASP A 640 -19.41 -2.58 -3.42
N GLN A 641 -20.63 -3.02 -3.09
CA GLN A 641 -21.13 -4.37 -3.39
C GLN A 641 -21.97 -4.41 -4.67
N VAL A 642 -22.15 -3.28 -5.36
CA VAL A 642 -23.03 -3.17 -6.54
C VAL A 642 -22.44 -3.86 -7.79
N LEU A 643 -21.15 -4.20 -7.78
CA LEU A 643 -20.52 -5.02 -8.82
C LEU A 643 -20.93 -6.51 -8.77
N ASN A 644 -21.70 -6.94 -7.77
CA ASN A 644 -22.18 -8.31 -7.65
C ASN A 644 -23.66 -8.41 -8.09
N LEU A 645 -23.90 -8.69 -9.38
CA LEU A 645 -25.25 -8.83 -9.93
C LEU A 645 -26.11 -9.87 -9.19
N GLN A 646 -25.50 -10.99 -8.75
CA GLN A 646 -26.23 -12.03 -8.01
C GLN A 646 -26.75 -11.54 -6.65
N ALA A 647 -26.05 -10.60 -6.01
CA ALA A 647 -26.48 -9.99 -4.75
C ALA A 647 -27.69 -9.05 -4.92
N MET A 648 -27.84 -8.44 -6.10
CA MET A 648 -28.99 -7.58 -6.44
C MET A 648 -30.23 -8.39 -6.85
N GLU A 649 -30.03 -9.53 -7.52
CA GLU A 649 -31.09 -10.40 -8.03
C GLU A 649 -31.66 -11.38 -6.98
N ASN A 650 -30.82 -11.83 -6.04
CA ASN A 650 -31.21 -12.77 -4.99
C ASN A 650 -30.65 -12.33 -3.63
N PRO A 651 -31.27 -11.32 -2.98
CA PRO A 651 -30.76 -10.74 -1.74
C PRO A 651 -30.92 -11.75 -0.59
N LYS A 652 -29.93 -12.64 -0.42
CA LYS A 652 -29.80 -13.52 0.75
C LYS A 652 -28.58 -13.10 1.57
N GLY A 653 -28.80 -12.89 2.86
CA GLY A 653 -27.75 -12.50 3.79
C GLY A 653 -27.50 -10.98 3.84
N ASN A 654 -26.27 -10.60 4.13
CA ASN A 654 -25.91 -9.28 4.66
C ASN A 654 -25.75 -8.17 3.62
N ALA A 655 -26.09 -8.46 2.37
CA ALA A 655 -26.26 -7.48 1.31
C ALA A 655 -27.47 -6.55 1.57
N VAL A 656 -28.30 -6.87 2.57
CA VAL A 656 -29.56 -6.21 2.90
C VAL A 656 -29.43 -5.28 4.11
N ILE A 657 -29.48 -3.95 3.91
CA ILE A 657 -29.65 -3.02 5.04
C ILE A 657 -31.10 -3.07 5.50
N GLY A 658 -31.32 -3.62 6.69
CA GLY A 658 -32.66 -3.76 7.28
C GLY A 658 -33.33 -2.41 7.58
N PRO A 659 -34.67 -2.32 7.50
CA PRO A 659 -35.44 -1.08 7.69
C PRO A 659 -35.22 -0.42 9.06
N GLU A 660 -34.86 -1.20 10.09
CA GLU A 660 -34.57 -0.67 11.42
C GLU A 660 -33.28 0.17 11.51
N LYS A 661 -32.23 -0.18 10.73
CA LYS A 661 -31.00 0.62 10.65
C LYS A 661 -31.24 1.94 9.91
N LEU A 662 -32.12 1.93 8.91
CA LEU A 662 -32.54 3.11 8.15
C LEU A 662 -33.39 4.06 9.02
N ALA A 663 -34.25 3.51 9.87
CA ALA A 663 -35.11 4.26 10.79
C ALA A 663 -34.34 4.94 11.94
N ALA A 664 -33.13 4.48 12.25
CA ALA A 664 -32.26 5.09 13.27
C ALA A 664 -31.59 6.41 12.80
N LEU A 665 -31.70 6.75 11.51
CA LEU A 665 -31.04 7.89 10.90
C LEU A 665 -31.83 9.19 11.12
N LYS A 666 -31.55 9.85 12.25
CA LYS A 666 -32.31 11.00 12.76
C LYS A 666 -32.37 12.24 11.84
N LEU A 667 -31.52 12.39 10.83
CA LEU A 667 -31.39 13.64 10.06
C LEU A 667 -31.34 13.40 8.54
N THR A 668 -32.06 12.38 8.09
CA THR A 668 -32.09 12.04 6.66
C THR A 668 -33.06 12.95 5.90
N VAL A 669 -32.61 13.51 4.77
CA VAL A 669 -33.42 14.35 3.88
C VAL A 669 -33.79 13.54 2.64
N ASP A 670 -35.09 13.42 2.35
CA ASP A 670 -35.59 12.75 1.15
C ASP A 670 -35.72 13.76 0.01
N VAL A 671 -35.11 13.44 -1.13
CA VAL A 671 -35.09 14.24 -2.36
C VAL A 671 -35.88 13.49 -3.43
N GLY A 672 -37.10 13.93 -3.65
CA GLY A 672 -38.01 13.29 -4.61
C GLY A 672 -37.64 13.56 -6.08
N PRO A 673 -38.34 12.90 -7.03
CA PRO A 673 -38.11 12.97 -8.49
C PRO A 673 -38.06 14.38 -9.12
N ASN A 674 -38.58 15.39 -8.40
CA ASN A 674 -38.61 16.80 -8.83
C ASN A 674 -37.74 17.73 -7.96
N GLY A 675 -36.83 17.18 -7.14
CA GLY A 675 -36.00 17.95 -6.22
C GLY A 675 -36.72 18.47 -4.96
N GLN A 676 -37.92 17.97 -4.66
CA GLN A 676 -38.64 18.31 -3.43
C GLN A 676 -37.93 17.74 -2.21
N LEU A 677 -37.73 18.58 -1.18
CA LEU A 677 -37.04 18.21 0.06
C LEU A 677 -38.06 17.89 1.16
N ALA A 678 -37.96 16.72 1.77
CA ALA A 678 -38.77 16.35 2.94
C ALA A 678 -37.88 15.81 4.08
N PRO A 679 -38.06 16.28 5.33
CA PRO A 679 -37.37 15.69 6.48
C PRO A 679 -38.04 14.36 6.87
N LEU A 680 -37.23 13.39 7.30
CA LEU A 680 -37.74 12.16 7.94
C LEU A 680 -38.22 12.38 9.38
N LEU A 681 -37.85 13.49 10.02
CA LEU A 681 -38.31 13.88 11.35
C LEU A 681 -39.69 14.54 11.31
N THR A 682 -40.49 14.28 12.33
CA THR A 682 -41.73 15.05 12.57
C THR A 682 -41.40 16.46 13.06
N ALA A 683 -42.35 17.41 12.90
CA ALA A 683 -42.19 18.79 13.39
C ALA A 683 -41.85 18.86 14.89
N ALA A 684 -42.42 17.97 15.71
CA ALA A 684 -42.10 17.90 17.14
C ALA A 684 -40.65 17.48 17.40
N GLN A 685 -40.13 16.51 16.64
CA GLN A 685 -38.76 16.03 16.78
C GLN A 685 -37.74 17.05 16.27
N MET A 686 -38.04 17.73 15.16
CA MET A 686 -37.19 18.83 14.67
C MET A 686 -37.10 19.97 15.70
N ASN A 687 -38.21 20.30 16.37
CA ASN A 687 -38.20 21.29 17.45
C ASN A 687 -37.39 20.83 18.67
N MET A 688 -37.42 19.54 19.04
CA MET A 688 -36.56 19.01 20.11
C MET A 688 -35.08 19.11 19.74
N GLU A 689 -34.72 18.78 18.50
CA GLU A 689 -33.33 18.87 18.03
C GLU A 689 -32.84 20.33 17.98
N LEU A 690 -33.71 21.26 17.56
CA LEU A 690 -33.42 22.69 17.62
C LEU A 690 -33.14 23.17 19.04
N GLU A 691 -33.85 22.67 20.06
CA GLU A 691 -33.58 22.99 21.46
C GLU A 691 -32.25 22.41 21.94
N THR A 692 -31.84 21.24 21.44
CA THR A 692 -30.51 20.67 21.76
C THR A 692 -29.37 21.48 21.13
N LEU A 693 -29.51 21.86 19.85
CA LEU A 693 -28.52 22.67 19.16
C LEU A 693 -28.37 24.07 19.76
N LYS A 694 -29.46 24.66 20.27
CA LYS A 694 -29.38 25.94 21.01
C LYS A 694 -28.49 25.82 22.26
N LYS A 695 -28.66 24.76 23.06
CA LYS A 695 -27.84 24.52 24.26
C LYS A 695 -26.37 24.29 23.90
N GLU A 696 -26.12 23.57 22.81
CA GLU A 696 -24.76 23.31 22.32
C GLU A 696 -24.07 24.60 21.83
N GLN A 697 -24.79 25.46 21.09
CA GLN A 697 -24.28 26.76 20.67
C GLN A 697 -23.91 27.66 21.86
N GLU A 698 -24.72 27.68 22.93
CA GLU A 698 -24.42 28.44 24.15
C GLU A 698 -23.15 27.93 24.83
N GLN A 699 -22.98 26.60 24.92
CA GLN A 699 -21.80 25.98 25.50
C GLN A 699 -20.53 26.28 24.68
N LEU A 700 -20.61 26.18 23.34
CA LEU A 700 -19.49 26.47 22.45
C LEU A 700 -19.09 27.95 22.48
N LYS A 701 -20.04 28.87 22.65
CA LYS A 701 -19.75 30.29 22.87
C LYS A 701 -18.97 30.51 24.16
N LEU A 702 -19.42 29.90 25.27
CA LEU A 702 -18.75 29.99 26.57
C LEU A 702 -17.31 29.45 26.51
N ASP A 703 -17.12 28.30 25.88
CA ASP A 703 -15.80 27.67 25.79
C ASP A 703 -14.85 28.44 24.87
N LYS A 704 -15.39 29.05 23.80
CA LYS A 704 -14.63 29.97 22.94
C LYS A 704 -14.16 31.20 23.73
N GLU A 705 -15.01 31.80 24.54
CA GLU A 705 -14.65 32.94 25.40
C GLU A 705 -13.56 32.57 26.42
N LYS A 706 -13.65 31.39 27.04
CA LYS A 706 -12.60 30.88 27.94
C LYS A 706 -11.27 30.65 27.21
N ALA A 707 -11.29 30.08 26.00
CA ALA A 707 -10.09 29.86 25.19
C ALA A 707 -9.44 31.19 24.77
N LEU A 708 -10.26 32.19 24.44
CA LEU A 708 -9.80 33.55 24.13
C LEU A 708 -9.15 34.22 25.35
N ALA A 709 -9.77 34.11 26.53
CA ALA A 709 -9.21 34.64 27.78
C ALA A 709 -7.90 33.94 28.20
N ALA A 710 -7.72 32.67 27.83
CA ALA A 710 -6.50 31.89 28.05
C ALA A 710 -5.44 32.06 26.94
N ASN A 711 -5.68 32.93 25.96
CA ASN A 711 -4.78 33.24 24.84
C ASN A 711 -4.38 32.02 23.98
N LYS A 712 -5.30 31.05 23.82
CA LYS A 712 -5.08 29.82 23.03
C LYS A 712 -5.64 29.96 21.61
N ALA A 713 -4.86 30.58 20.72
CA ALA A 713 -5.30 30.93 19.36
C ALA A 713 -5.84 29.74 18.52
N ALA A 714 -5.22 28.56 18.62
CA ALA A 714 -5.66 27.36 17.91
C ALA A 714 -7.02 26.85 18.41
N ASP A 715 -7.23 26.83 19.73
CA ASP A 715 -8.49 26.40 20.35
C ASP A 715 -9.63 27.37 20.02
N THR A 716 -9.35 28.68 19.99
CA THR A 716 -10.32 29.71 19.62
C THR A 716 -10.80 29.56 18.17
N LEU A 717 -9.90 29.26 17.23
CA LEU A 717 -10.25 29.04 15.83
C LEU A 717 -11.12 27.79 15.67
N LEU A 718 -10.73 26.68 16.30
CA LEU A 718 -11.47 25.42 16.25
C LEU A 718 -12.88 25.56 16.84
N LEU A 719 -13.02 26.21 18.00
CA LEU A 719 -14.31 26.47 18.63
C LEU A 719 -15.19 27.42 17.81
N SER A 720 -14.59 28.33 17.04
CA SER A 720 -15.33 29.23 16.12
C SER A 720 -15.93 28.47 14.93
N ILE A 721 -15.21 27.50 14.38
CA ILE A 721 -15.69 26.63 13.29
C ILE A 721 -16.86 25.76 13.79
N LYS A 722 -16.69 25.10 14.95
CA LYS A 722 -17.75 24.27 15.56
C LYS A 722 -19.02 25.05 15.86
N LEU A 723 -18.88 26.28 16.37
CA LEU A 723 -20.02 27.15 16.64
C LEU A 723 -20.79 27.48 15.35
N LYS A 724 -20.08 27.84 14.28
CA LYS A 724 -20.71 28.20 13.00
C LYS A 724 -21.39 27.01 12.33
N GLU A 725 -20.83 25.82 12.47
CA GLU A 725 -21.44 24.57 12.01
C GLU A 725 -22.77 24.31 12.72
N ALA A 726 -22.81 24.43 14.06
CA ALA A 726 -24.03 24.28 14.85
C ALA A 726 -25.11 25.33 14.51
N GLU A 727 -24.71 26.57 14.21
CA GLU A 727 -25.62 27.63 13.71
C GLU A 727 -26.22 27.26 12.34
N THR A 728 -25.39 26.77 11.43
CA THR A 728 -25.79 26.40 10.07
C THR A 728 -26.74 25.19 10.08
N LYS A 729 -26.53 24.20 10.97
CA LYS A 729 -27.44 23.06 11.22
C LYS A 729 -28.82 23.53 11.75
N SER A 730 -28.84 24.52 12.63
CA SER A 730 -30.08 25.10 13.17
C SER A 730 -30.88 25.85 12.09
N ILE A 731 -30.21 26.63 11.23
CA ILE A 731 -30.87 27.33 10.12
C ILE A 731 -31.47 26.32 9.13
N LEU A 732 -30.76 25.24 8.81
CA LEU A 732 -31.28 24.18 7.94
C LEU A 732 -32.59 23.59 8.50
N LEU A 733 -32.61 23.17 9.77
CA LEU A 733 -33.82 22.61 10.41
C LEU A 733 -34.98 23.61 10.46
N GLN A 734 -34.72 24.89 10.72
CA GLN A 734 -35.74 25.95 10.69
C GLN A 734 -36.29 26.15 9.28
N THR A 735 -35.43 26.13 8.25
CA THR A 735 -35.86 26.31 6.86
C THR A 735 -36.72 25.15 6.36
N LEU A 736 -36.40 23.92 6.79
CA LEU A 736 -37.20 22.72 6.53
C LEU A 736 -38.56 22.76 7.23
N LEU A 737 -38.67 23.37 8.42
CA LEU A 737 -39.95 23.62 9.09
C LEU A 737 -40.80 24.72 8.40
N SER A 738 -40.17 25.65 7.71
CA SER A 738 -40.83 26.79 7.02
C SER A 738 -41.05 26.61 5.51
N ASP A 739 -40.74 25.43 4.96
CA ASP A 739 -40.82 25.07 3.53
C ASP A 739 -40.06 26.04 2.58
N ASN A 740 -38.90 26.54 3.01
CA ASN A 740 -38.06 27.44 2.20
C ASN A 740 -36.88 26.69 1.57
N GLN A 741 -37.17 26.01 0.45
CA GLN A 741 -36.25 25.08 -0.22
C GLN A 741 -34.96 25.75 -0.74
N ALA A 742 -35.03 27.01 -1.18
CA ALA A 742 -33.87 27.73 -1.73
C ALA A 742 -32.82 28.08 -0.65
N VAL A 743 -33.25 28.34 0.58
CA VAL A 743 -32.34 28.59 1.71
C VAL A 743 -31.77 27.27 2.23
N ALA A 744 -32.58 26.21 2.28
CA ALA A 744 -32.12 24.87 2.69
C ALA A 744 -30.96 24.36 1.81
N ILE A 745 -31.06 24.47 0.48
CA ILE A 745 -30.00 24.07 -0.46
C ILE A 745 -28.69 24.85 -0.21
N LYS A 746 -28.77 26.15 0.13
CA LYS A 746 -27.59 26.96 0.45
C LYS A 746 -26.92 26.55 1.76
N GLN A 747 -27.70 26.25 2.80
CA GLN A 747 -27.15 25.79 4.08
C GLN A 747 -26.54 24.38 3.95
N ILE A 748 -27.14 23.53 3.12
CA ILE A 748 -26.59 22.21 2.76
C ILE A 748 -25.20 22.33 2.14
N ALA A 749 -24.99 23.29 1.23
CA ALA A 749 -23.69 23.51 0.61
C ALA A 749 -22.62 24.05 1.58
N LEU A 750 -23.03 24.82 2.60
CA LEU A 750 -22.14 25.41 3.60
C LEU A 750 -21.62 24.39 4.62
N LEU A 751 -22.48 23.49 5.12
CA LEU A 751 -22.12 22.51 6.16
C LEU A 751 -20.98 21.56 5.76
N ASN A 752 -20.81 21.31 4.46
CA ASN A 752 -19.91 20.27 3.95
C ASN A 752 -18.62 20.81 3.33
N ASN A 753 -18.33 22.10 3.49
CA ASN A 753 -17.12 22.72 2.97
C ASN A 753 -16.43 23.58 4.05
N PRO A 754 -15.37 23.07 4.71
CA PRO A 754 -14.67 23.79 5.77
C PRO A 754 -14.03 25.10 5.30
N GLU A 755 -13.63 25.20 4.02
CA GLU A 755 -13.12 26.45 3.44
C GLU A 755 -14.24 27.47 3.20
N ALA A 756 -15.45 27.03 2.83
CA ALA A 756 -16.61 27.92 2.68
C ALA A 756 -17.10 28.41 4.05
N LEU A 757 -17.08 27.53 5.06
CA LEU A 757 -17.38 27.86 6.46
C LEU A 757 -16.37 28.87 7.02
N ALA A 758 -15.08 28.69 6.73
CA ALA A 758 -14.01 29.62 7.07
C ALA A 758 -14.16 30.99 6.35
N LYS A 759 -14.44 30.98 5.04
CA LYS A 759 -14.71 32.22 4.27
C LYS A 759 -15.95 32.96 4.78
N GLN A 760 -17.00 32.23 5.15
CA GLN A 760 -18.20 32.82 5.73
C GLN A 760 -17.92 33.41 7.12
N LEU A 761 -17.11 32.73 7.95
CA LEU A 761 -16.62 33.26 9.22
C LEU A 761 -15.79 34.54 9.05
N GLU A 762 -14.92 34.60 8.05
CA GLU A 762 -14.15 35.79 7.70
C GLU A 762 -15.05 36.94 7.23
N ALA A 763 -16.06 36.64 6.42
CA ALA A 763 -17.06 37.62 5.95
C ALA A 763 -17.94 38.14 7.11
N ASP A 764 -18.37 37.27 8.02
CA ASP A 764 -19.17 37.62 9.19
C ASP A 764 -18.34 38.46 10.19
N ALA A 765 -17.05 38.14 10.36
CA ALA A 765 -16.12 38.94 11.15
C ALA A 765 -15.84 40.32 10.53
N ALA A 766 -15.75 40.40 9.19
CA ALA A 766 -15.65 41.65 8.46
C ALA A 766 -16.93 42.50 8.59
N ALA A 767 -18.11 41.87 8.64
CA ALA A 767 -19.40 42.53 8.84
C ALA A 767 -19.60 43.05 10.29
N ALA A 768 -19.02 42.38 11.28
CA ALA A 768 -19.05 42.81 12.69
C ALA A 768 -18.06 43.94 13.02
N GLY A 769 -17.16 44.30 12.10
CA GLY A 769 -16.11 45.31 12.25
C GLY A 769 -16.42 46.71 11.70
N GLY A 770 -17.68 47.07 11.49
CA GLY A 770 -18.09 48.41 11.05
C GLY A 770 -18.32 49.38 12.22
N PRO A 771 -17.83 50.64 12.17
CA PRO A 771 -17.92 51.58 13.29
C PRO A 771 -19.36 52.06 13.52
N GLN A 772 -19.78 52.04 14.79
CA GLN A 772 -20.80 52.96 15.30
C GLN A 772 -20.30 54.39 15.08
N ASN A 773 -20.99 55.14 14.21
CA ASN A 773 -21.07 56.58 14.36
C ASN A 773 -22.48 57.03 13.99
N ASP A 774 -23.13 57.67 14.95
CA ASP A 774 -24.44 58.30 14.82
C ASP A 774 -24.39 59.43 13.79
N GLY A 775 -25.51 59.64 13.09
CA GLY A 775 -25.88 60.96 12.60
C GLY A 775 -25.86 61.17 11.08
N SER A 776 -27.06 61.06 10.50
CA SER A 776 -27.65 61.95 9.49
C SER A 776 -26.90 62.22 8.18
N GLY A 777 -27.58 61.95 7.05
CA GLY A 777 -27.20 62.59 5.79
C GLY A 777 -27.80 61.94 4.56
N ALA A 778 -29.01 62.36 4.22
CA ALA A 778 -29.77 62.07 3.01
C ALA A 778 -28.97 61.98 1.70
N GLY A 779 -29.45 61.10 0.81
CA GLY A 779 -29.87 61.58 -0.51
C GLY A 779 -29.23 60.93 -1.74
N THR A 780 -30.11 60.27 -2.50
CA THR A 780 -30.09 60.11 -3.98
C THR A 780 -29.06 59.12 -4.54
N GLY A 781 -29.39 58.13 -5.36
CA GLY A 781 -30.56 57.88 -6.19
C GLY A 781 -30.11 57.59 -7.62
N GLY A 782 -30.59 56.48 -8.20
CA GLY A 782 -30.51 56.19 -9.65
C GLY A 782 -29.39 55.22 -10.04
N ALA A 783 -29.58 53.90 -10.10
CA ALA A 783 -30.46 53.11 -10.97
C ALA A 783 -29.86 52.76 -12.34
N ALA A 784 -29.88 51.44 -12.56
CA ALA A 784 -30.25 50.75 -13.80
C ALA A 784 -29.17 50.42 -14.86
N ALA A 785 -28.90 49.11 -14.89
CA ALA A 785 -29.22 48.20 -16.01
C ALA A 785 -28.23 48.11 -17.18
N GLY A 786 -27.80 46.87 -17.45
CA GLY A 786 -27.07 46.50 -18.67
C GLY A 786 -26.67 45.03 -18.75
N GLY A 787 -27.66 44.14 -18.82
CA GLY A 787 -27.70 42.98 -19.74
C GLY A 787 -26.51 42.03 -19.92
N SER A 788 -26.77 40.79 -19.50
CA SER A 788 -26.73 39.56 -20.32
C SER A 788 -25.40 38.90 -20.74
N ASN A 789 -25.41 37.59 -20.48
CA ASN A 789 -24.82 36.47 -21.22
C ASN A 789 -23.38 36.04 -20.93
N GLY A 790 -23.27 34.84 -20.35
CA GLY A 790 -22.68 33.74 -21.13
C GLY A 790 -21.61 32.89 -20.45
N ALA A 791 -22.06 31.94 -19.63
CA ALA A 791 -21.78 30.50 -19.75
C ALA A 791 -20.32 29.95 -19.74
N ASN A 792 -20.13 29.06 -18.76
CA ASN A 792 -19.58 27.69 -18.87
C ASN A 792 -18.12 27.37 -18.49
N ASN A 793 -18.03 26.78 -17.29
CA ASN A 793 -17.31 25.52 -16.96
C ASN A 793 -17.60 24.41 -18.01
N PRO A 794 -16.84 23.28 -18.16
CA PRO A 794 -16.11 22.57 -17.11
C PRO A 794 -14.74 21.98 -17.49
N ASP A 795 -13.91 21.66 -16.48
CA ASP A 795 -13.41 20.29 -16.22
C ASP A 795 -12.28 20.31 -15.17
N ALA A 796 -12.61 19.87 -13.96
CA ALA A 796 -11.66 19.37 -12.99
C ALA A 796 -12.37 18.34 -12.09
N THR A 797 -12.45 17.10 -12.59
CA THR A 797 -12.61 15.89 -11.77
C THR A 797 -11.69 14.82 -12.32
N GLY A 798 -10.92 14.17 -11.45
CA GLY A 798 -10.15 12.98 -11.81
C GLY A 798 -9.16 12.57 -10.73
N VAL A 799 -9.64 11.72 -9.81
CA VAL A 799 -8.92 11.10 -8.70
C VAL A 799 -7.82 10.14 -9.20
N GLY A 800 -6.69 10.09 -8.51
CA GLY A 800 -5.69 9.03 -8.65
C GLY A 800 -4.63 9.13 -7.56
N ALA A 801 -4.53 8.09 -6.74
CA ALA A 801 -3.62 7.97 -5.61
C ALA A 801 -2.15 8.19 -6.02
N GLY A 802 -1.59 9.32 -5.61
CA GLY A 802 -0.17 9.63 -5.67
C GLY A 802 0.33 9.97 -4.28
N ALA A 803 0.46 8.96 -3.41
CA ALA A 803 1.24 9.11 -2.19
C ALA A 803 2.72 9.16 -2.58
N GLY A 804 3.24 10.38 -2.74
CA GLY A 804 4.66 10.61 -2.88
C GLY A 804 4.98 11.74 -3.84
N THR A 805 4.77 12.98 -3.40
CA THR A 805 5.60 14.16 -3.77
C THR A 805 5.00 15.42 -3.12
N SER A 806 5.30 15.67 -1.84
CA SER A 806 5.40 17.03 -1.28
C SER A 806 5.93 17.08 0.16
N THR A 807 5.95 15.95 0.89
CA THR A 807 6.36 15.89 2.31
C THR A 807 7.86 16.10 2.53
N GLY A 808 8.73 15.50 1.70
CA GLY A 808 10.19 15.52 1.93
C GLY A 808 10.84 16.91 2.05
N ALA A 809 10.29 17.94 1.41
CA ALA A 809 10.79 19.30 1.55
C ALA A 809 10.29 20.01 2.83
N SER A 810 9.05 19.74 3.27
CA SER A 810 8.55 20.30 4.53
C SER A 810 9.14 19.60 5.75
N ASP A 811 9.49 18.32 5.61
CA ASP A 811 9.94 17.51 6.74
C ASP A 811 11.43 17.69 7.01
N ALA A 812 12.24 17.88 5.97
CA ALA A 812 13.63 18.33 6.12
C ALA A 812 13.73 19.73 6.78
N ILE A 813 12.74 20.61 6.55
CA ILE A 813 12.65 21.93 7.18
C ILE A 813 12.30 21.79 8.68
N LYS A 814 11.33 20.95 9.04
CA LYS A 814 10.96 20.69 10.43
C LYS A 814 12.08 20.02 11.23
N GLN A 815 12.82 19.10 10.63
CA GLN A 815 13.93 18.39 11.26
C GLN A 815 15.09 19.35 11.58
N ALA A 816 15.49 20.18 10.61
CA ALA A 816 16.53 21.19 10.81
C ALA A 816 16.16 22.24 11.87
N GLU A 817 14.88 22.64 11.97
CA GLU A 817 14.39 23.54 13.03
C GLU A 817 14.44 22.89 14.42
N LEU A 818 14.08 21.61 14.53
CA LEU A 818 14.16 20.85 15.79
C LEU A 818 15.61 20.65 16.24
N GLU A 819 16.54 20.36 15.33
CA GLU A 819 17.97 20.23 15.62
C GLU A 819 18.58 21.53 16.16
N GLN A 820 18.28 22.65 15.51
CA GLN A 820 18.74 23.97 15.97
C GLN A 820 18.17 24.31 17.35
N ARG A 821 16.89 24.02 17.56
CA ARG A 821 16.23 24.26 18.85
C ARG A 821 16.81 23.38 19.95
N GLN A 822 17.13 22.12 19.65
CA GLN A 822 17.79 21.22 20.59
C GLN A 822 19.15 21.77 21.03
N GLN A 823 20.01 22.18 20.09
CA GLN A 823 21.33 22.74 20.41
C GLN A 823 21.25 24.01 21.26
N GLU A 824 20.27 24.87 20.96
CA GLU A 824 20.02 26.10 21.73
C GLU A 824 19.62 25.77 23.18
N LEU A 825 18.70 24.82 23.37
CA LEU A 825 18.22 24.38 24.68
C LEU A 825 19.32 23.68 25.48
N GLU A 826 20.14 22.82 24.85
CA GLU A 826 21.30 22.19 25.50
C GLU A 826 22.26 23.24 26.06
N LYS A 827 22.55 24.29 25.28
CA LYS A 827 23.40 25.40 25.73
C LYS A 827 22.78 26.15 26.92
N LYS A 828 21.48 26.43 26.88
CA LYS A 828 20.76 27.12 27.97
C LYS A 828 20.75 26.30 29.26
N VAL A 829 20.48 24.99 29.18
CA VAL A 829 20.52 24.10 30.34
C VAL A 829 21.92 24.10 30.97
N ARG A 830 22.98 23.98 30.17
CA ARG A 830 24.37 24.04 30.68
C ARG A 830 24.71 25.36 31.35
N GLN A 831 24.27 26.48 30.78
CA GLN A 831 24.49 27.81 31.35
C GLN A 831 23.76 27.97 32.70
N ALA A 832 22.51 27.50 32.80
CA ALA A 832 21.74 27.54 34.03
C ALA A 832 22.33 26.64 35.13
N ILE A 833 22.85 25.46 34.75
CA ILE A 833 23.60 24.59 35.67
C ILE A 833 24.87 25.31 36.18
N ALA A 834 25.63 25.94 35.29
CA ALA A 834 26.85 26.65 35.65
C ALA A 834 26.60 27.89 36.54
N SER A 835 25.45 28.53 36.41
CA SER A 835 25.05 29.67 37.25
C SER A 835 24.35 29.28 38.56
N GLY A 836 24.10 27.99 38.78
CA GLY A 836 23.35 27.49 39.95
C GLY A 836 21.86 27.82 39.93
N ASP A 837 21.30 28.22 38.78
CA ASP A 837 19.88 28.53 38.61
C ASP A 837 19.09 27.25 38.30
N THR A 838 18.72 26.53 39.36
CA THR A 838 18.06 25.22 39.26
C THR A 838 16.68 25.30 38.61
N GLN A 839 15.93 26.39 38.84
CA GLN A 839 14.56 26.52 38.33
C GLN A 839 14.53 26.73 36.82
N THR A 840 15.43 27.58 36.30
CA THR A 840 15.58 27.77 34.86
C THR A 840 16.13 26.49 34.21
N ALA A 841 17.08 25.82 34.85
CA ALA A 841 17.65 24.57 34.35
C ALA A 841 16.59 23.45 34.19
N GLU A 842 15.68 23.29 35.16
CA GLU A 842 14.57 22.32 35.11
C GLU A 842 13.55 22.61 33.98
N LEU A 843 13.17 23.88 33.81
CA LEU A 843 12.24 24.29 32.74
C LEU A 843 12.82 24.08 31.34
N GLN A 844 14.09 24.44 31.14
CA GLN A 844 14.77 24.26 29.86
C GLN A 844 15.06 22.78 29.58
N LEU A 845 15.35 21.98 30.61
CA LEU A 845 15.54 20.53 30.48
C LEU A 845 14.25 19.83 30.02
N ALA A 846 13.08 20.21 30.55
CA ALA A 846 11.81 19.67 30.09
C ALA A 846 11.57 19.94 28.58
N SER A 847 11.82 21.19 28.15
CA SER A 847 11.69 21.56 26.73
C SER A 847 12.71 20.84 25.85
N LEU A 848 13.92 20.61 26.36
CA LEU A 848 14.97 19.88 25.66
C LEU A 848 14.59 18.40 25.45
N MET A 849 14.04 17.75 26.47
CA MET A 849 13.58 16.36 26.37
C MET A 849 12.46 16.22 25.34
N ASP A 850 11.46 17.11 25.35
CA ASP A 850 10.37 17.09 24.35
C ASP A 850 10.92 17.29 22.92
N THR A 851 11.81 18.27 22.73
CA THR A 851 12.41 18.56 21.42
C THR A 851 13.26 17.40 20.91
N ALA A 852 14.12 16.83 21.76
CA ALA A 852 14.99 15.72 21.40
C ALA A 852 14.19 14.42 21.13
N SER A 853 13.09 14.20 21.86
CA SER A 853 12.19 13.06 21.62
C SER A 853 11.50 13.17 20.27
N ARG A 854 11.00 14.37 19.91
CA ARG A 854 10.38 14.61 18.61
C ARG A 854 11.36 14.43 17.45
N LEU A 855 12.61 14.88 17.63
CA LEU A 855 13.65 14.68 16.62
C LEU A 855 13.95 13.18 16.44
N ALA A 856 14.17 12.43 17.53
CA ALA A 856 14.45 10.99 17.47
C ALA A 856 13.32 10.17 16.82
N VAL A 857 12.07 10.58 16.99
CA VAL A 857 10.89 9.96 16.36
C VAL A 857 10.73 10.39 14.90
N SER A 858 11.06 11.65 14.58
CA SER A 858 11.08 12.18 13.20
C SER A 858 12.17 11.51 12.35
N ASP A 859 13.38 11.34 12.89
CA ASP A 859 14.52 10.68 12.23
C ASP A 859 14.21 9.24 11.80
N ARG A 860 13.31 8.57 12.53
CA ARG A 860 12.90 7.18 12.28
C ARG A 860 11.58 7.05 11.50
N GLY A 861 10.89 8.16 11.20
CA GLY A 861 9.59 8.15 10.50
C GLY A 861 8.47 7.43 11.26
N SER A 862 8.62 7.22 12.58
CA SER A 862 7.72 6.35 13.35
C SER A 862 6.34 6.99 13.57
N ASP A 863 6.23 8.32 13.67
CA ASP A 863 4.95 9.02 13.88
C ASP A 863 3.98 8.91 12.69
N GLU A 864 4.50 8.97 11.47
CA GLU A 864 3.68 8.78 10.26
C GLU A 864 3.28 7.33 10.09
N SER A 865 4.21 6.41 10.40
CA SER A 865 3.97 4.97 10.39
C SER A 865 2.91 4.56 11.42
N ILE A 866 2.94 5.12 12.64
CA ILE A 866 1.92 4.89 13.68
C ILE A 866 0.55 5.38 13.21
N LYS A 867 0.46 6.59 12.64
CA LYS A 867 -0.81 7.12 12.12
C LYS A 867 -1.36 6.28 10.96
N ALA A 868 -0.50 5.88 10.03
CA ALA A 868 -0.86 5.02 8.91
C ALA A 868 -1.34 3.65 9.40
N LEU A 869 -0.61 3.01 10.32
CA LEU A 869 -1.00 1.73 10.92
C LEU A 869 -2.29 1.85 11.74
N GLN A 870 -2.50 2.91 12.52
CA GLN A 870 -3.77 3.14 13.21
C GLN A 870 -4.93 3.30 12.23
N SER A 871 -4.73 4.04 11.14
CA SER A 871 -5.77 4.19 10.12
C SER A 871 -6.11 2.87 9.42
N ALA A 872 -5.11 2.05 9.13
CA ALA A 872 -5.29 0.72 8.54
C ALA A 872 -5.92 -0.28 9.52
N LEU A 873 -5.59 -0.18 10.82
CA LEU A 873 -6.21 -0.99 11.88
C LEU A 873 -7.70 -0.71 11.98
N ILE A 874 -8.07 0.57 11.99
CA ILE A 874 -9.47 1.01 12.00
C ILE A 874 -10.20 0.44 10.79
N GLN A 875 -9.61 0.57 9.60
CA GLN A 875 -10.19 0.01 8.37
C GLN A 875 -10.38 -1.52 8.42
N LEU A 876 -9.42 -2.26 8.98
CA LEU A 876 -9.54 -3.72 9.12
C LEU A 876 -10.54 -4.10 10.21
N GLN A 877 -10.58 -3.41 11.34
CA GLN A 877 -11.55 -3.63 12.42
C GLN A 877 -12.97 -3.33 11.96
N ASP A 878 -13.16 -2.25 11.19
CA ASP A 878 -14.43 -1.95 10.53
C ASP A 878 -14.81 -3.07 9.55
N ALA A 879 -13.84 -3.61 8.80
CA ALA A 879 -14.06 -4.75 7.91
C ALA A 879 -14.38 -6.05 8.66
N GLN A 880 -13.76 -6.32 9.83
CA GLN A 880 -14.02 -7.50 10.65
C GLN A 880 -15.38 -7.37 11.33
N GLN A 881 -15.71 -6.21 11.88
CA GLN A 881 -17.02 -5.94 12.47
C GLN A 881 -18.11 -6.05 11.41
N ALA A 882 -17.84 -5.57 10.18
CA ALA A 882 -18.67 -5.87 9.03
C ALA A 882 -18.79 -7.39 8.84
N ALA A 883 -17.70 -8.15 8.69
CA ALA A 883 -17.73 -9.61 8.51
C ALA A 883 -18.44 -10.38 9.67
N GLN A 884 -18.39 -9.85 10.90
CA GLN A 884 -19.01 -10.43 12.10
C GLN A 884 -20.52 -10.21 12.15
N VAL A 885 -20.97 -9.01 11.76
CA VAL A 885 -22.38 -8.77 11.44
C VAL A 885 -22.83 -9.67 10.28
N GLN A 886 -21.90 -10.03 9.40
CA GLN A 886 -22.16 -10.92 8.26
C GLN A 886 -22.26 -12.41 8.58
N LYS A 887 -21.90 -12.84 9.80
CA LYS A 887 -21.70 -14.27 10.16
C LYS A 887 -20.80 -15.00 9.16
N ASP A 888 -19.92 -14.28 8.46
CA ASP A 888 -18.99 -14.84 7.48
C ASP A 888 -17.75 -15.33 8.23
N THR A 889 -17.82 -16.54 8.76
CA THR A 889 -16.76 -17.11 9.62
C THR A 889 -15.41 -17.20 8.93
N GLY A 890 -15.36 -17.45 7.62
CA GLY A 890 -14.11 -17.49 6.85
C GLY A 890 -13.45 -16.11 6.69
N ARG A 891 -14.25 -15.06 6.43
CA ARG A 891 -13.73 -13.70 6.31
C ARG A 891 -13.42 -13.08 7.68
N ILE A 892 -14.18 -13.41 8.72
CA ILE A 892 -13.84 -13.05 10.11
C ILE A 892 -12.47 -13.62 10.46
N GLU A 893 -12.21 -14.89 10.18
CA GLU A 893 -10.92 -15.53 10.47
C GLU A 893 -9.77 -14.90 9.67
N GLN A 894 -9.98 -14.63 8.37
CA GLN A 894 -8.97 -13.97 7.52
C GLN A 894 -8.67 -12.52 7.95
N LEU A 895 -9.71 -11.74 8.29
CA LEU A 895 -9.54 -10.37 8.78
C LEU A 895 -8.98 -10.35 10.20
N GLN A 896 -9.32 -11.33 11.03
CA GLN A 896 -8.75 -11.48 12.36
C GLN A 896 -7.24 -11.72 12.28
N GLY A 897 -6.77 -12.57 11.36
CA GLY A 897 -5.34 -12.72 11.10
C GLY A 897 -4.66 -11.41 10.66
N SER A 898 -5.32 -10.63 9.80
CA SER A 898 -4.80 -9.34 9.31
C SER A 898 -4.78 -8.27 10.41
N ILE A 899 -5.82 -8.19 11.24
CA ILE A 899 -5.93 -7.29 12.40
C ILE A 899 -4.88 -7.65 13.44
N THR A 900 -4.70 -8.94 13.74
CA THR A 900 -3.66 -9.39 14.66
C THR A 900 -2.27 -9.00 14.14
N SER A 901 -1.99 -9.24 12.86
CA SER A 901 -0.73 -8.82 12.24
C SER A 901 -0.51 -7.31 12.28
N LEU A 902 -1.57 -6.52 12.09
CA LEU A 902 -1.48 -5.07 12.01
C LEU A 902 -1.42 -4.40 13.39
N ASN A 903 -2.17 -4.92 14.37
CA ASN A 903 -1.99 -4.59 15.79
C ASN A 903 -0.56 -4.86 16.24
N PHE A 904 0.02 -5.98 15.81
CA PHE A 904 1.39 -6.33 16.12
C PHE A 904 2.40 -5.34 15.53
N MET A 905 2.23 -4.97 14.26
CA MET A 905 3.04 -3.92 13.63
C MET A 905 2.89 -2.59 14.36
N LEU A 906 1.67 -2.21 14.74
CA LEU A 906 1.41 -0.98 15.48
C LEU A 906 2.10 -0.98 16.85
N LEU A 907 1.97 -2.05 17.62
CA LEU A 907 2.66 -2.22 18.91
C LEU A 907 4.18 -2.15 18.74
N THR A 908 4.71 -2.75 17.67
CA THR A 908 6.15 -2.74 17.37
C THR A 908 6.66 -1.32 17.10
N VAL A 909 6.01 -0.58 16.19
CA VAL A 909 6.44 0.80 15.85
C VAL A 909 6.24 1.76 17.03
N GLN A 910 5.17 1.60 17.83
CA GLN A 910 4.97 2.37 19.06
C GLN A 910 6.04 2.06 20.11
N LYS A 911 6.45 0.79 20.22
CA LYS A 911 7.52 0.37 21.11
C LYS A 911 8.86 0.95 20.67
N GLU A 912 9.19 0.89 19.38
CA GLU A 912 10.40 1.48 18.80
C GLU A 912 10.50 2.99 19.05
N SER A 913 9.39 3.73 18.93
CA SER A 913 9.36 5.17 19.19
C SER A 913 9.61 5.50 20.67
N LEU A 914 9.05 4.70 21.59
CA LEU A 914 9.30 4.87 23.02
C LEU A 914 10.73 4.46 23.43
N PHE A 915 11.30 3.42 22.81
CA PHE A 915 12.73 3.10 23.01
C PHE A 915 13.64 4.18 22.46
N ALA A 916 13.30 4.79 21.31
CA ALA A 916 14.02 5.97 20.79
C ALA A 916 14.01 7.12 21.82
N LYS A 917 12.85 7.37 22.42
CA LYS A 917 12.67 8.36 23.48
C LYS A 917 13.50 8.02 24.73
N LEU A 918 13.46 6.76 25.17
CA LEU A 918 14.21 6.28 26.33
C LEU A 918 15.73 6.40 26.13
N ASP A 919 16.24 5.98 24.97
CA ASP A 919 17.66 6.07 24.62
C ASP A 919 18.10 7.55 24.57
N THR A 920 17.23 8.43 24.07
CA THR A 920 17.44 9.88 24.07
C THR A 920 17.53 10.44 25.49
N ILE A 921 16.57 10.11 26.37
CA ILE A 921 16.56 10.53 27.78
C ILE A 921 17.84 10.07 28.50
N ASN A 922 18.21 8.79 28.34
CA ASN A 922 19.38 8.22 28.98
C ASN A 922 20.69 8.87 28.47
N GLY A 923 20.78 9.16 27.17
CA GLY A 923 21.92 9.82 26.54
C GLY A 923 22.06 11.32 26.83
N LEU A 924 20.95 12.01 27.15
CA LEU A 924 20.97 13.45 27.46
C LEU A 924 21.81 13.78 28.69
N SER A 925 21.84 12.90 29.70
CA SER A 925 22.67 13.06 30.90
C SER A 925 24.16 13.17 30.56
N ALA A 926 24.68 12.23 29.75
CA ALA A 926 26.06 12.21 29.29
C ALA A 926 26.39 13.39 28.36
N LYS A 927 25.44 13.78 27.49
CA LYS A 927 25.58 14.96 26.64
C LYS A 927 25.73 16.22 27.50
N LEU A 928 24.82 16.47 28.43
CA LEU A 928 24.79 17.68 29.27
C LEU A 928 26.02 17.81 30.19
N LEU A 929 26.60 16.68 30.60
CA LEU A 929 27.79 16.62 31.46
C LEU A 929 29.13 16.68 30.71
N LYS A 930 29.14 16.58 29.38
CA LYS A 930 30.38 16.70 28.58
C LYS A 930 30.92 18.13 28.64
N ASP A 931 32.06 18.35 29.29
CA ASP A 931 32.69 19.67 29.34
C ASP A 931 33.32 20.06 27.97
N ALA A 932 33.80 21.30 27.85
CA ALA A 932 34.42 21.82 26.63
C ALA A 932 35.70 21.05 26.21
N GLN A 933 36.24 20.18 27.07
CA GLN A 933 37.45 19.38 26.85
C GLN A 933 37.13 17.88 26.62
N GLY A 934 35.86 17.49 26.65
CA GLY A 934 35.40 16.15 26.31
C GLY A 934 35.49 15.13 27.44
N ASN A 935 35.73 15.55 28.70
CA ASN A 935 35.79 14.63 29.82
C ASN A 935 34.36 14.26 30.29
N LEU A 936 34.11 12.96 30.47
CA LEU A 936 32.83 12.44 30.96
C LEU A 936 32.87 12.33 32.49
N SER A 937 31.91 12.93 33.17
CA SER A 937 31.70 12.74 34.60
C SER A 937 30.43 11.95 34.88
N ALA A 938 30.45 11.14 35.95
CA ALA A 938 29.33 10.29 36.34
C ALA A 938 28.06 11.08 36.68
N MET A 939 26.89 10.44 36.52
CA MET A 939 25.54 10.95 36.85
C MET A 939 25.44 11.70 38.19
N ALA A 940 26.29 11.36 39.16
CA ALA A 940 26.37 12.00 40.47
C ALA A 940 26.76 13.50 40.45
N GLN A 941 27.18 14.05 39.30
CA GLN A 941 27.56 15.46 39.16
C GLN A 941 26.44 16.36 38.61
N LEU A 942 25.32 15.80 38.12
CA LEU A 942 24.12 16.58 37.82
C LEU A 942 23.49 17.07 39.13
N PRO A 943 22.95 18.30 39.20
CA PRO A 943 22.18 18.73 40.35
C PRO A 943 21.05 17.74 40.65
N PRO A 944 20.81 17.36 41.92
CA PRO A 944 19.87 16.30 42.30
C PRO A 944 18.45 16.46 41.72
N ALA A 945 17.99 17.71 41.56
CA ALA A 945 16.68 17.99 41.01
C ALA A 945 16.57 17.65 39.51
N LEU A 946 17.59 17.98 38.71
CA LEU A 946 17.62 17.62 37.28
C LEU A 946 17.82 16.12 37.07
N ALA A 947 18.67 15.49 37.88
CA ALA A 947 18.82 14.03 37.88
C ALA A 947 17.49 13.33 38.20
N GLY A 948 16.77 13.82 39.22
CA GLY A 948 15.45 13.31 39.57
C GLY A 948 14.40 13.50 38.48
N GLN A 949 14.48 14.58 37.69
CA GLN A 949 13.57 14.83 36.57
C GLN A 949 13.82 13.88 35.38
N LEU A 950 15.08 13.66 34.99
CA LEU A 950 15.47 12.68 33.97
C LEU A 950 15.05 11.25 34.39
N GLU A 951 15.30 10.91 35.65
CA GLU A 951 14.91 9.61 36.19
C GLU A 951 13.38 9.44 36.18
N LYS A 952 12.63 10.48 36.55
CA LYS A 952 11.16 10.46 36.50
C LYS A 952 10.62 10.24 35.07
N GLU A 953 11.15 10.94 34.08
CA GLU A 953 10.77 10.78 32.67
C GLU A 953 11.14 9.40 32.11
N SER A 954 12.33 8.90 32.45
CA SER A 954 12.77 7.55 32.10
C SER A 954 11.85 6.48 32.69
N ARG A 955 11.51 6.59 33.98
CA ARG A 955 10.54 5.71 34.66
C ARG A 955 9.16 5.76 34.02
N GLN A 956 8.67 6.94 33.65
CA GLN A 956 7.39 7.08 32.97
C GLN A 956 7.40 6.43 31.58
N THR A 957 8.49 6.58 30.84
CA THR A 957 8.66 5.99 29.50
C THR A 957 8.76 4.46 29.59
N LEU A 958 9.52 3.92 30.55
CA LEU A 958 9.57 2.48 30.83
C LEU A 958 8.20 1.91 31.22
N ALA A 959 7.43 2.63 32.04
CA ALA A 959 6.06 2.22 32.37
C ALA A 959 5.12 2.20 31.16
N GLN A 960 5.32 3.10 30.20
CA GLN A 960 4.56 3.10 28.93
C GLN A 960 4.96 1.89 28.06
N ILE A 961 6.26 1.60 27.94
CA ILE A 961 6.76 0.41 27.23
C ILE A 961 6.18 -0.87 27.87
N GLY A 962 6.19 -0.97 29.21
CA GLY A 962 5.60 -2.11 29.91
C GLY A 962 4.11 -2.29 29.62
N ARG A 963 3.33 -1.20 29.52
CA ARG A 963 1.91 -1.27 29.12
C ARG A 963 1.73 -1.76 27.68
N ILE A 964 2.60 -1.36 26.76
CA ILE A 964 2.60 -1.86 25.38
C ILE A 964 2.97 -3.35 25.34
N GLU A 965 3.93 -3.78 26.17
CA GLU A 965 4.31 -5.18 26.32
C GLU A 965 3.17 -6.04 26.89
N LEU A 966 2.29 -5.50 27.74
CA LEU A 966 1.06 -6.18 28.14
C LEU A 966 0.04 -6.27 27.00
N GLY A 967 0.05 -5.30 26.08
CA GLY A 967 -0.84 -5.26 24.91
C GLY A 967 -0.64 -6.39 23.90
N LYS A 968 0.45 -7.17 24.01
CA LYS A 968 0.69 -8.36 23.16
C LYS A 968 -0.08 -9.61 23.61
N TYR A 969 -0.67 -9.59 24.80
CA TYR A 969 -1.42 -10.73 25.36
C TYR A 969 -2.92 -10.57 25.10
N THR A 970 -3.58 -11.65 24.67
CA THR A 970 -5.05 -11.69 24.66
C THR A 970 -5.61 -11.86 26.09
N PRO A 971 -6.91 -11.55 26.32
CA PRO A 971 -7.53 -11.78 27.63
C PRO A 971 -7.41 -13.23 28.12
N GLU A 972 -7.53 -14.21 27.22
CA GLU A 972 -7.37 -15.64 27.54
C GLU A 972 -5.93 -15.95 27.95
N GLN A 973 -4.95 -15.42 27.21
CA GLN A 973 -3.54 -15.59 27.55
C GLN A 973 -3.18 -14.92 28.88
N MET A 974 -3.81 -13.79 29.22
CA MET A 974 -3.65 -13.17 30.54
C MET A 974 -4.25 -14.03 31.65
N GLN A 975 -5.36 -14.72 31.39
CA GLN A 975 -5.93 -15.68 32.33
C GLN A 975 -5.03 -16.90 32.49
N GLU A 976 -4.46 -17.44 31.42
CA GLU A 976 -3.46 -18.52 31.47
C GLU A 976 -2.21 -18.11 32.25
N LEU A 977 -1.71 -16.89 32.04
CA LEU A 977 -0.59 -16.34 32.77
C LEU A 977 -0.91 -16.20 34.27
N THR A 978 -2.13 -15.77 34.59
CA THR A 978 -2.62 -15.69 35.99
C THR A 978 -2.76 -17.09 36.60
N ALA A 979 -3.28 -18.07 35.86
CA ALA A 979 -3.38 -19.44 36.31
C ALA A 979 -2.01 -20.07 36.54
N ALA A 980 -1.05 -19.85 35.63
CA ALA A 980 0.34 -20.27 35.79
C ALA A 980 0.99 -19.58 37.00
N THR A 981 0.67 -18.30 37.25
CA THR A 981 1.12 -17.58 38.44
C THR A 981 0.64 -18.26 39.72
N VAL A 982 -0.66 -18.59 39.80
CA VAL A 982 -1.25 -19.32 40.94
C VAL A 982 -0.63 -20.71 41.09
N GLU A 983 -0.38 -21.42 39.99
CA GLU A 983 0.26 -22.75 40.02
C GLU A 983 1.71 -22.69 40.52
N ILE A 984 2.47 -21.67 40.11
CA ILE A 984 3.82 -21.40 40.61
C ILE A 984 3.77 -21.11 42.12
N GLU A 985 2.86 -20.24 42.55
CA GLU A 985 2.68 -19.91 43.97
C GLU A 985 2.26 -21.14 44.79
N GLN A 986 1.42 -22.02 44.26
CA GLN A 986 1.00 -23.26 44.92
C GLN A 986 2.10 -24.33 44.98
N SER A 987 2.87 -24.50 43.90
CA SER A 987 3.89 -25.54 43.78
C SER A 987 5.21 -25.18 44.46
N TRP A 988 5.59 -23.90 44.44
CA TRP A 988 6.87 -23.40 44.96
C TRP A 988 6.75 -22.48 46.17
N GLY A 989 5.55 -21.97 46.50
CA GLY A 989 5.31 -21.14 47.68
C GLY A 989 6.18 -19.87 47.70
N GLU A 990 6.63 -19.46 48.89
CA GLU A 990 7.50 -18.27 49.07
C GLU A 990 8.91 -18.41 48.45
N ARG A 991 9.28 -19.60 47.92
CA ARG A 991 10.61 -19.87 47.35
C ARG A 991 10.83 -19.24 45.98
N ALA A 992 9.74 -18.95 45.26
CA ALA A 992 9.77 -18.26 43.97
C ALA A 992 8.88 -17.01 44.05
N ARG A 993 9.45 -15.84 43.77
CA ARG A 993 8.68 -14.59 43.65
C ARG A 993 8.38 -14.32 42.20
N ILE A 994 7.13 -14.03 41.88
CA ILE A 994 6.70 -13.71 40.52
C ILE A 994 7.40 -12.43 40.07
N PHE A 995 7.99 -12.47 38.87
CA PHE A 995 8.56 -11.31 38.23
C PHE A 995 7.65 -10.92 37.06
N PRO A 996 7.15 -9.67 37.01
CA PRO A 996 6.16 -9.26 36.01
C PRO A 996 6.68 -9.43 34.59
N VAL A 997 5.83 -9.90 33.68
CA VAL A 997 6.22 -10.13 32.27
C VAL A 997 6.49 -8.82 31.54
N GLU A 998 5.81 -7.75 31.93
CA GLU A 998 5.98 -6.39 31.43
C GLU A 998 7.27 -5.73 31.88
N SER A 999 7.91 -6.30 32.90
CA SER A 999 9.23 -5.88 33.37
C SER A 999 10.37 -6.55 32.57
N VAL A 1000 10.06 -7.42 31.60
CA VAL A 1000 11.03 -7.97 30.64
C VAL A 1000 10.72 -7.40 29.26
N ILE A 1001 11.50 -6.41 28.83
CA ILE A 1001 11.24 -5.62 27.62
C ILE A 1001 12.33 -5.86 26.57
N SER A 1002 11.97 -5.74 25.29
CA SER A 1002 12.94 -5.79 24.19
C SER A 1002 12.58 -4.78 23.10
N PRO A 1003 13.55 -4.07 22.50
CA PRO A 1003 13.25 -3.08 21.46
C PRO A 1003 12.67 -3.72 20.20
N ASN A 1004 13.31 -4.78 19.71
CA ASN A 1004 13.03 -5.33 18.37
C ASN A 1004 12.55 -6.79 18.39
N LEU A 1005 12.57 -7.44 19.55
CA LEU A 1005 12.14 -8.83 19.69
C LEU A 1005 10.79 -8.88 20.38
N ILE A 1006 10.00 -9.86 19.96
CA ILE A 1006 8.76 -10.21 20.64
C ILE A 1006 9.00 -11.51 21.38
N VAL A 1007 8.99 -11.43 22.71
CA VAL A 1007 9.07 -12.59 23.59
C VAL A 1007 7.71 -12.77 24.25
N PHE A 1008 7.04 -13.89 23.97
CA PHE A 1008 5.76 -14.21 24.57
C PHE A 1008 5.94 -15.21 25.72
N PHE A 1009 5.64 -14.82 26.96
CA PHE A 1009 5.79 -15.69 28.12
C PHE A 1009 4.49 -16.44 28.44
N PRO A 1010 4.41 -17.78 28.30
CA PRO A 1010 3.25 -18.57 28.68
C PRO A 1010 3.15 -18.81 30.21
N ALA A 1011 4.19 -18.44 30.95
CA ALA A 1011 4.24 -18.42 32.41
C ALA A 1011 5.20 -17.30 32.82
N PRO A 1012 4.95 -16.61 33.95
CA PRO A 1012 5.77 -15.48 34.31
C PRO A 1012 7.21 -15.91 34.62
N PRO A 1013 8.18 -15.02 34.34
CA PRO A 1013 9.49 -15.06 34.97
C PRO A 1013 9.39 -15.16 36.50
N VAL A 1014 10.40 -15.74 37.14
CA VAL A 1014 10.44 -15.85 38.60
C VAL A 1014 11.78 -15.43 39.15
N ILE A 1015 11.79 -14.86 40.35
CA ILE A 1015 12.98 -14.61 41.15
C ILE A 1015 13.12 -15.74 42.16
N ILE A 1016 14.22 -16.46 42.10
CA ILE A 1016 14.60 -17.50 43.06
C ILE A 1016 16.00 -17.15 43.57
N ASN A 1017 16.15 -17.02 44.90
CA ASN A 1017 17.42 -16.64 45.54
C ASN A 1017 18.07 -15.38 44.90
N GLU A 1018 17.25 -14.33 44.68
CA GLU A 1018 17.66 -13.05 44.06
C GLU A 1018 18.13 -13.14 42.59
N LYS A 1019 18.01 -14.31 41.95
CA LYS A 1019 18.31 -14.50 40.52
C LYS A 1019 17.02 -14.63 39.72
N VAL A 1020 16.99 -14.02 38.53
CA VAL A 1020 15.85 -14.08 37.61
C VAL A 1020 15.95 -15.33 36.75
N PHE A 1021 14.88 -16.12 36.72
CA PHE A 1021 14.70 -17.30 35.89
C PHE A 1021 13.61 -17.06 34.88
N LEU A 1022 13.82 -17.57 33.67
CA LEU A 1022 12.86 -17.46 32.57
C LEU A 1022 12.48 -18.85 32.07
N PRO A 1023 11.22 -19.03 31.61
CA PRO A 1023 10.88 -20.16 30.76
C PRO A 1023 11.83 -20.16 29.56
N VAL A 1024 12.61 -21.23 29.39
CA VAL A 1024 13.74 -21.20 28.47
C VAL A 1024 13.33 -21.22 26.99
N ARG A 1025 12.24 -21.92 26.67
CA ARG A 1025 11.77 -22.10 25.29
C ARG A 1025 11.36 -20.77 24.63
N PRO A 1026 10.45 -19.96 25.19
CA PRO A 1026 10.00 -18.73 24.52
C PRO A 1026 11.11 -17.71 24.29
N VAL A 1027 12.06 -17.62 25.23
CA VAL A 1027 13.20 -16.70 25.10
C VAL A 1027 14.15 -17.19 24.00
N SER A 1028 14.52 -18.47 24.02
CA SER A 1028 15.47 -19.01 23.04
C SER A 1028 14.90 -19.01 21.61
N GLU A 1029 13.62 -19.37 21.44
CA GLU A 1029 12.94 -19.36 20.14
C GLU A 1029 12.78 -17.95 19.58
N ALA A 1030 12.54 -16.95 20.43
CA ALA A 1030 12.47 -15.54 20.00
C ALA A 1030 13.81 -15.04 19.42
N PHE A 1031 14.93 -15.67 19.79
CA PHE A 1031 16.26 -15.40 19.23
C PHE A 1031 16.61 -16.36 18.07
N GLY A 1032 15.67 -17.16 17.58
CA GLY A 1032 15.87 -18.07 16.44
C GLY A 1032 16.50 -19.41 16.80
N ALA A 1033 16.60 -19.75 18.09
CA ALA A 1033 17.10 -21.04 18.53
C ALA A 1033 15.98 -22.10 18.58
N MET A 1034 16.27 -23.34 18.19
CA MET A 1034 15.36 -24.48 18.35
C MET A 1034 15.50 -25.07 19.77
N VAL A 1035 14.39 -25.42 20.42
CA VAL A 1035 14.41 -26.01 21.77
C VAL A 1035 13.74 -27.38 21.81
N MET A 1036 14.52 -28.42 22.10
CA MET A 1036 14.06 -29.79 22.31
C MET A 1036 14.06 -30.16 23.80
N TRP A 1037 13.04 -30.92 24.21
CA TRP A 1037 12.96 -31.52 25.53
C TRP A 1037 13.13 -33.02 25.42
N ASP A 1038 14.01 -33.60 26.24
CA ASP A 1038 14.20 -35.02 26.40
C ASP A 1038 13.63 -35.45 27.77
N GLU A 1039 12.52 -36.19 27.73
CA GLU A 1039 11.81 -36.66 28.91
C GLU A 1039 12.61 -37.72 29.69
N GLU A 1040 13.34 -38.60 29.01
CA GLU A 1040 14.10 -39.68 29.63
C GLU A 1040 15.30 -39.12 30.39
N GLN A 1041 15.98 -38.15 29.78
CA GLN A 1041 17.15 -37.51 30.37
C GLN A 1041 16.80 -36.34 31.29
N GLN A 1042 15.56 -35.87 31.29
CA GLN A 1042 15.11 -34.64 31.95
C GLN A 1042 16.01 -33.46 31.56
N SER A 1043 16.25 -33.31 30.25
CA SER A 1043 17.17 -32.31 29.72
C SER A 1043 16.53 -31.47 28.62
N VAL A 1044 16.94 -30.21 28.56
CA VAL A 1044 16.57 -29.28 27.50
C VAL A 1044 17.79 -29.02 26.62
N THR A 1045 17.60 -29.15 25.32
CA THR A 1045 18.61 -28.86 24.29
C THR A 1045 18.17 -27.64 23.49
N ILE A 1046 19.00 -26.60 23.47
CA ILE A 1046 18.80 -25.37 22.70
C ILE A 1046 19.82 -25.37 21.57
N SER A 1047 19.44 -25.08 20.33
CA SER A 1047 20.33 -25.09 19.17
C SER A 1047 20.11 -23.88 18.27
N GLN A 1048 21.17 -23.12 18.00
CA GLN A 1048 21.15 -21.92 17.15
C GLN A 1048 22.42 -21.87 16.30
N ASP A 1049 22.29 -21.86 14.97
CA ASP A 1049 23.39 -21.84 13.97
C ASP A 1049 24.56 -22.81 14.24
N ARG A 1050 25.50 -22.43 15.12
CA ARG A 1050 26.72 -23.17 15.51
C ARG A 1050 26.83 -23.49 17.01
N THR A 1051 25.82 -23.14 17.80
CA THR A 1051 25.81 -23.27 19.25
C THR A 1051 24.72 -24.23 19.69
N THR A 1052 25.08 -25.29 20.41
CA THR A 1052 24.16 -26.25 21.04
C THR A 1052 24.36 -26.24 22.55
N ILE A 1053 23.32 -25.89 23.30
CA ILE A 1053 23.33 -25.83 24.76
C ILE A 1053 22.46 -26.98 25.30
N VAL A 1054 22.99 -27.81 26.20
CA VAL A 1054 22.25 -28.89 26.86
C VAL A 1054 22.26 -28.64 28.37
N CYS A 1055 21.08 -28.50 28.95
CA CYS A 1055 20.88 -28.29 30.37
C CYS A 1055 20.00 -29.38 30.96
N ARG A 1056 20.45 -30.01 32.04
CA ARG A 1056 19.66 -31.02 32.77
C ARG A 1056 19.00 -30.41 34.00
N ILE A 1057 17.74 -30.76 34.26
CA ILE A 1057 17.04 -30.30 35.46
C ILE A 1057 17.79 -30.74 36.72
N ASP A 1058 17.84 -29.86 37.71
CA ASP A 1058 18.53 -30.03 38.98
C ASP A 1058 20.05 -30.24 38.90
N ASN A 1059 20.65 -30.09 37.71
CA ASN A 1059 22.09 -30.16 37.51
C ASN A 1059 22.68 -28.76 37.33
N GLN A 1060 23.72 -28.43 38.08
CA GLN A 1060 24.41 -27.15 37.97
C GLN A 1060 25.43 -27.12 36.81
N VAL A 1061 25.67 -28.24 36.13
CA VAL A 1061 26.54 -28.33 34.96
C VAL A 1061 25.69 -28.47 33.70
N GLY A 1062 25.88 -27.54 32.76
CA GLY A 1062 25.32 -27.58 31.40
C GLY A 1062 26.44 -27.90 30.40
N TYR A 1063 26.07 -28.10 29.14
CA TYR A 1063 27.03 -28.35 28.06
C TYR A 1063 26.80 -27.35 26.94
N VAL A 1064 27.86 -26.71 26.45
CA VAL A 1064 27.82 -25.80 25.30
C VAL A 1064 28.75 -26.37 24.24
N ASN A 1065 28.20 -26.74 23.10
CA ASN A 1065 28.92 -27.45 22.02
C ASN A 1065 29.65 -28.72 22.50
N GLY A 1066 29.10 -29.37 23.53
CA GLY A 1066 29.67 -30.57 24.15
C GLY A 1066 30.69 -30.31 25.27
N GLU A 1067 31.07 -29.06 25.52
CA GLU A 1067 31.96 -28.69 26.63
C GLU A 1067 31.16 -28.36 27.90
N PRO A 1068 31.55 -28.86 29.09
CA PRO A 1068 30.83 -28.57 30.33
C PRO A 1068 31.03 -27.11 30.77
N VAL A 1069 29.93 -26.45 31.15
CA VAL A 1069 29.89 -25.08 31.67
C VAL A 1069 29.11 -25.07 32.99
N ASP A 1070 29.69 -24.46 34.02
CA ASP A 1070 29.04 -24.29 35.31
C ASP A 1070 27.97 -23.20 35.26
N LEU A 1071 26.75 -23.52 35.69
CA LEU A 1071 25.69 -22.55 35.84
C LEU A 1071 25.75 -21.89 37.22
N ASP A 1072 25.43 -20.60 37.22
CA ASP A 1072 25.26 -19.77 38.41
C ASP A 1072 24.25 -20.34 39.43
N THR A 1073 23.31 -21.15 38.95
CA THR A 1073 22.35 -21.92 39.73
C THR A 1073 21.71 -22.97 38.80
N LYS A 1074 21.31 -24.10 39.35
CA LYS A 1074 20.74 -25.22 38.59
C LYS A 1074 19.43 -24.82 37.86
N PRO A 1075 19.16 -25.32 36.64
CA PRO A 1075 17.86 -25.25 36.00
C PRO A 1075 16.82 -26.00 36.84
N VAL A 1076 15.59 -25.48 36.85
CA VAL A 1076 14.51 -26.02 37.67
C VAL A 1076 13.27 -26.25 36.83
N MET A 1077 12.46 -27.24 37.22
CA MET A 1077 11.15 -27.45 36.63
C MET A 1077 10.08 -26.87 37.56
N ILE A 1078 9.25 -25.97 37.05
CA ILE A 1078 8.17 -25.29 37.78
C ILE A 1078 6.92 -25.41 36.94
N ALA A 1079 5.82 -25.93 37.51
CA ALA A 1079 4.54 -26.06 36.81
C ALA A 1079 4.67 -26.72 35.42
N GLY A 1080 5.45 -27.82 35.34
CA GLY A 1080 5.71 -28.56 34.09
C GLY A 1080 6.57 -27.83 33.04
N ARG A 1081 7.21 -26.71 33.40
CA ARG A 1081 8.03 -25.89 32.49
C ARG A 1081 9.46 -25.80 32.98
N THR A 1082 10.40 -25.79 32.04
CA THR A 1082 11.84 -25.65 32.35
C THR A 1082 12.22 -24.18 32.47
N TYR A 1083 12.72 -23.82 33.65
CA TYR A 1083 13.22 -22.50 33.99
C TYR A 1083 14.74 -22.52 34.08
N VAL A 1084 15.38 -21.59 33.37
CA VAL A 1084 16.83 -21.44 33.32
C VAL A 1084 17.21 -20.02 33.74
N PRO A 1085 18.36 -19.81 34.41
CA PRO A 1085 18.82 -18.46 34.76
C PRO A 1085 18.97 -17.57 33.53
N LEU A 1086 18.38 -16.37 33.57
CA LEU A 1086 18.40 -15.44 32.43
C LEU A 1086 19.82 -15.14 31.95
N ARG A 1087 20.75 -14.87 32.88
CA ARG A 1087 22.14 -14.53 32.53
C ARG A 1087 22.83 -15.63 31.74
N PHE A 1088 22.65 -16.90 32.13
CA PHE A 1088 23.25 -18.03 31.43
C PHE A 1088 22.71 -18.15 30.00
N VAL A 1089 21.39 -18.05 29.82
CA VAL A 1089 20.78 -18.11 28.48
C VAL A 1089 21.26 -16.94 27.62
N ALA A 1090 21.37 -15.74 28.21
CA ALA A 1090 21.82 -14.57 27.48
C ALA A 1090 23.28 -14.64 27.06
N GLU A 1091 24.19 -15.06 27.93
CA GLU A 1091 25.60 -15.22 27.59
C GLU A 1091 25.84 -16.26 26.49
N MET A 1092 25.05 -17.35 26.48
CA MET A 1092 25.24 -18.43 25.51
C MET A 1092 24.55 -18.21 24.17
N LEU A 1093 23.61 -17.25 24.09
CA LEU A 1093 22.90 -16.86 22.88
C LEU A 1093 23.29 -15.45 22.41
N ASP A 1094 24.41 -14.91 22.90
CA ASP A 1094 24.94 -13.57 22.59
C ASP A 1094 23.89 -12.44 22.76
N MET A 1095 23.11 -12.52 23.84
CA MET A 1095 22.07 -11.55 24.18
C MET A 1095 22.63 -10.47 25.13
N GLN A 1096 22.33 -9.21 24.84
CA GLN A 1096 22.62 -8.10 25.75
C GLN A 1096 21.49 -7.95 26.79
N ILE A 1097 21.86 -7.78 28.06
CA ILE A 1097 20.92 -7.52 29.16
C ILE A 1097 21.28 -6.23 29.88
N ASP A 1098 20.33 -5.30 29.97
CA ASP A 1098 20.40 -4.14 30.85
C ASP A 1098 19.38 -4.26 31.99
N TRP A 1099 19.83 -4.04 33.23
CA TRP A 1099 18.96 -4.01 34.42
C TRP A 1099 18.75 -2.58 34.92
N ASP A 1100 17.51 -2.12 34.93
CA ASP A 1100 17.11 -0.87 35.57
C ASP A 1100 16.65 -1.13 37.01
N ASN A 1101 17.48 -0.72 37.98
CA ASN A 1101 17.21 -1.00 39.39
C ASN A 1101 16.05 -0.17 39.98
N GLY A 1102 15.74 1.00 39.39
CA GLY A 1102 14.73 1.94 39.88
C GLY A 1102 13.30 1.50 39.56
N THR A 1103 13.13 0.89 38.38
CA THR A 1103 11.86 0.32 37.89
C THR A 1103 11.78 -1.19 38.00
N LYS A 1104 12.91 -1.86 38.30
CA LYS A 1104 13.04 -3.32 38.28
C LYS A 1104 12.71 -3.90 36.91
N THR A 1105 13.27 -3.29 35.85
CA THR A 1105 13.04 -3.68 34.46
C THR A 1105 14.29 -4.30 33.86
N ILE A 1106 14.11 -5.37 33.09
CA ILE A 1106 15.15 -6.05 32.31
C ILE A 1106 14.92 -5.70 30.84
N ARG A 1107 15.88 -5.01 30.23
CA ARG A 1107 15.93 -4.84 28.77
C ARG A 1107 16.79 -5.95 28.18
N ILE A 1108 16.27 -6.63 27.16
CA ILE A 1108 16.98 -7.68 26.43
C ILE A 1108 17.06 -7.29 24.95
N SER A 1109 18.24 -7.36 24.34
CA SER A 1109 18.44 -7.09 22.91
C SER A 1109 19.39 -8.10 22.26
N ALA A 1110 19.21 -8.32 20.96
CA ALA A 1110 20.21 -8.96 20.11
C ALA A 1110 21.32 -7.94 19.77
N GLU A 1111 22.53 -8.44 19.55
CA GLU A 1111 23.69 -7.62 19.16
C GLU A 1111 23.60 -7.07 17.73
#